data_AF-A0A525BV55-F1
#
_entry.id   AF-A0A525BV55-F1
#
_cell.length_a   1.000
_cell.length_b   1.000
_cell.length_c   1.000
_cell.angle_alpha   90.00
_cell.angle_beta   90.00
_cell.angle_gamma   90.00
#
_symmetry.space_group_name_H-M   'P 1'
#
loop_
_entity.id
_entity.type
_entity.pdbx_description
1 polymer ?
#
loop_
_entity_poly.entity_id
_entity_poly.type
_entity_poly.pdbx_seq_one_letter_code
_entity_poly.pdbx_strand_id
1 'polypeptide(L)'
;MNKAAFIPLCCLIFSLFSACHPTQQNFFAKDGILDASEIDLSTEGPIILDGEWKFYWQDFIDPALPENENGLTVWQPGLWNKMDPPYPARGYASYSLKVKTGPGWPEVIAIRTHEISSAFKLYINGDLVSQSGDPGTDDESTSAWILPQTNVYIKGEAETLNIVMHIANFHDREGGRRRAMMIGTSDQIMDIKHRSLASDSLLIGALLLIALYHAILYAYRRKENLPLFFALVCLAFALRTAFDNERIILLLIPFSFDVYGKLWFITYFIMGPGVQFFLQGLFPQEAFKPASFISLFFLTVFSLATLILPLEAGIAILPYYHLVTLAIMLYTLRIVLAAALRRRPGSLTFTIGVSILIITGIHDLLYTEGLIQSVYLTPSGLLFFVFSQAFFIASNYARSLTNIQHLSAQLAAYSSRLESTVKERTEILRQKKEVITHDISSARKVIDASIPSQEQLAVIFPRHFILNQPKDIVGGDFIWIDPKGRPIIALGDCTGHGVPGALLSMLVMTVLSQEAHLLDPENPAHFVSHVHKIIRHSLHQSGKSRGNDDGVDLCLVCFEKNRIRAVGAHAGLYLVSKGKASVLNGDRKGLGYWRTPDDFNFSNMEINIQEDDCLYLLSDGLKDQNGGNRNLPFGNRRLLLLLEELDTMPIEARHQAIITALKAYSAGEPQRDDILVAGIIPSSIINN
;
A
#
# COMPACT_ATOMS: atom_id res chain seq x y z
N MET A 1 -15.15 -19.57 -12.86
CA MET A 1 -16.36 -20.41 -12.69
C MET A 1 -17.60 -19.55 -12.85
N ASN A 2 -18.54 -20.01 -13.67
CA ASN A 2 -19.80 -19.30 -13.94
C ASN A 2 -20.65 -19.27 -12.65
N LYS A 3 -21.26 -18.12 -12.31
CA LYS A 3 -22.13 -17.98 -11.12
C LYS A 3 -23.22 -19.05 -11.05
N ALA A 4 -23.62 -19.58 -12.22
CA ALA A 4 -24.62 -20.64 -12.39
C ALA A 4 -24.22 -22.01 -11.79
N ALA A 5 -22.93 -22.30 -11.62
CA ALA A 5 -22.46 -23.59 -11.08
C ALA A 5 -22.31 -23.59 -9.54
N PHE A 6 -22.23 -22.41 -8.93
CA PHE A 6 -21.96 -22.27 -7.49
C PHE A 6 -23.18 -22.63 -6.62
N ILE A 7 -24.36 -22.12 -6.99
CA ILE A 7 -25.62 -22.38 -6.29
C ILE A 7 -25.97 -23.88 -6.28
N PRO A 8 -25.96 -24.62 -7.41
CA PRO A 8 -26.27 -26.04 -7.40
C PRO A 8 -25.25 -26.88 -6.64
N LEU A 9 -23.96 -26.53 -6.65
CA LEU A 9 -22.94 -27.21 -5.85
C LEU A 9 -23.18 -27.03 -4.34
N CYS A 10 -23.54 -25.82 -3.91
CA CYS A 10 -23.84 -25.57 -2.50
C CYS A 10 -25.18 -26.19 -2.07
N CYS A 11 -26.18 -26.22 -2.95
CA CYS A 11 -27.43 -26.96 -2.70
C CYS A 11 -27.20 -28.47 -2.62
N LEU A 12 -26.30 -29.03 -3.43
CA LEU A 12 -25.91 -30.45 -3.38
C LEU A 12 -25.24 -30.80 -2.04
N ILE A 13 -24.32 -29.94 -1.57
CA ILE A 13 -23.68 -30.10 -0.26
C ILE A 13 -24.73 -29.99 0.86
N PHE A 14 -25.63 -28.99 0.80
CA PHE A 14 -26.71 -28.85 1.78
C PHE A 14 -27.65 -30.05 1.80
N SER A 15 -28.02 -30.60 0.63
CA SER A 15 -28.84 -31.81 0.55
C SER A 15 -28.13 -33.06 1.07
N LEU A 16 -26.80 -33.15 0.93
CA LEU A 16 -26.01 -34.26 1.49
C LEU A 16 -25.97 -34.24 3.02
N PHE A 17 -26.03 -33.05 3.63
CA PHE A 17 -26.07 -32.88 5.09
C PHE A 17 -27.50 -32.82 5.66
N SER A 18 -28.52 -32.63 4.82
CA SER A 18 -29.94 -32.57 5.21
C SER A 18 -30.70 -33.86 4.89
N ALA A 19 -30.02 -34.91 4.43
CA ALA A 19 -30.68 -36.13 3.94
C ALA A 19 -31.08 -37.10 5.06
N CYS A 20 -32.35 -37.50 4.98
CA CYS A 20 -33.01 -38.63 5.65
C CYS A 20 -33.29 -38.49 7.14
N HIS A 21 -34.33 -37.71 7.47
CA HIS A 21 -35.26 -38.19 8.49
C HIS A 21 -36.20 -39.22 7.82
N PRO A 22 -36.28 -40.45 8.34
CA PRO A 22 -37.32 -41.37 7.91
C PRO A 22 -38.67 -40.67 8.12
N THR A 23 -39.55 -40.73 7.13
CA THR A 23 -40.98 -40.49 7.35
C THR A 23 -41.49 -41.58 8.29
N GLN A 24 -41.44 -41.32 9.59
CA GLN A 24 -41.99 -42.22 10.60
C GLN A 24 -43.51 -42.06 10.63
N GLN A 25 -44.23 -43.18 10.72
CA GLN A 25 -45.63 -43.18 11.10
C GLN A 25 -45.73 -42.68 12.54
N ASN A 26 -46.44 -41.55 12.73
CA ASN A 26 -46.65 -41.00 14.06
C ASN A 26 -47.76 -41.80 14.78
N PHE A 27 -47.35 -42.81 15.53
CA PHE A 27 -48.19 -43.42 16.56
C PHE A 27 -48.04 -42.61 17.85
N PHE A 28 -49.15 -42.14 18.39
CA PHE A 28 -49.17 -41.37 19.63
C PHE A 28 -49.75 -42.22 20.75
N ALA A 29 -49.13 -42.13 21.92
CA ALA A 29 -49.70 -42.64 23.16
C ALA A 29 -51.03 -41.92 23.44
N LYS A 30 -52.02 -42.67 23.92
CA LYS A 30 -53.31 -42.16 24.37
C LYS A 30 -53.58 -42.66 25.77
N ASP A 31 -53.90 -41.75 26.67
CA ASP A 31 -54.17 -42.05 28.08
C ASP A 31 -53.09 -42.93 28.77
N GLY A 32 -51.82 -42.71 28.47
CA GLY A 32 -50.71 -43.48 29.05
C GLY A 32 -50.46 -44.84 28.41
N ILE A 33 -51.11 -45.16 27.29
CA ILE A 33 -50.91 -46.41 26.55
C ILE A 33 -50.48 -46.10 25.10
N LEU A 34 -49.38 -46.68 24.67
CA LEU A 34 -48.93 -46.72 23.27
C LEU A 34 -49.13 -48.15 22.74
N ASP A 35 -50.04 -48.31 21.79
CA ASP A 35 -50.29 -49.62 21.17
C ASP A 35 -49.38 -49.80 19.95
N ALA A 36 -48.30 -50.56 20.10
CA ALA A 36 -47.37 -50.91 19.04
C ALA A 36 -47.43 -52.42 18.68
N SER A 37 -48.57 -53.06 18.97
CA SER A 37 -48.76 -54.50 18.77
C SER A 37 -48.70 -54.93 17.30
N GLU A 38 -49.06 -54.02 16.39
CA GLU A 38 -49.05 -54.26 14.94
C GLU A 38 -47.71 -53.88 14.26
N ILE A 39 -46.78 -53.25 14.99
CA ILE A 39 -45.54 -52.71 14.44
C ILE A 39 -44.41 -53.72 14.58
N ASP A 40 -43.72 -54.01 13.49
CA ASP A 40 -42.47 -54.76 13.48
C ASP A 40 -41.27 -53.81 13.45
N LEU A 41 -40.55 -53.71 14.58
CA LEU A 41 -39.37 -52.86 14.69
C LEU A 41 -38.29 -53.20 13.65
N SER A 42 -38.17 -54.46 13.23
CA SER A 42 -37.10 -54.87 12.32
C SER A 42 -37.27 -54.33 10.90
N THR A 43 -38.52 -54.14 10.45
CA THR A 43 -38.86 -53.72 9.09
C THR A 43 -39.34 -52.28 9.01
N GLU A 44 -40.04 -51.78 10.04
CA GLU A 44 -40.66 -50.44 10.03
C GLU A 44 -39.79 -49.35 10.68
N GLY A 45 -38.75 -49.75 11.42
CA GLY A 45 -37.82 -48.81 12.06
C GLY A 45 -38.16 -48.49 13.52
N PRO A 46 -37.39 -47.57 14.14
CA PRO A 46 -37.64 -47.19 15.53
C PRO A 46 -38.95 -46.43 15.68
N ILE A 47 -39.56 -46.52 16.87
CA ILE A 47 -40.81 -45.85 17.22
C ILE A 47 -40.51 -44.68 18.16
N ILE A 48 -41.16 -43.54 17.94
CA ILE A 48 -41.11 -42.38 18.82
C ILE A 48 -42.15 -42.55 19.93
N LEU A 49 -41.77 -42.36 21.19
CA LEU A 49 -42.64 -42.49 22.36
C LEU A 49 -43.36 -41.18 22.70
N ASP A 50 -43.99 -40.56 21.71
CA ASP A 50 -44.72 -39.29 21.85
C ASP A 50 -46.20 -39.53 22.13
N GLY A 51 -46.86 -38.55 22.74
CA GLY A 51 -48.29 -38.57 23.01
C GLY A 51 -48.62 -38.37 24.49
N GLU A 52 -49.77 -38.87 24.89
CA GLU A 52 -50.31 -38.73 26.24
C GLU A 52 -49.70 -39.76 27.21
N TRP A 53 -48.91 -39.27 28.17
CA TRP A 53 -48.31 -40.05 29.25
C TRP A 53 -49.05 -39.76 30.57
N LYS A 54 -48.97 -40.69 31.53
CA LYS A 54 -49.40 -40.41 32.91
C LYS A 54 -48.30 -39.62 33.64
N PHE A 55 -48.71 -38.62 34.41
CA PHE A 55 -47.84 -37.69 35.10
C PHE A 55 -48.24 -37.56 36.57
N TYR A 56 -47.23 -37.60 37.44
CA TYR A 56 -47.37 -37.57 38.89
C TYR A 56 -46.44 -36.50 39.44
N TRP A 57 -47.02 -35.38 39.88
CA TRP A 57 -46.27 -34.25 40.41
C TRP A 57 -45.85 -34.52 41.86
N GLN A 58 -44.57 -34.27 42.18
CA GLN A 58 -43.99 -34.50 43.51
C GLN A 58 -44.22 -35.92 44.05
N ASP A 59 -44.22 -36.90 43.16
CA ASP A 59 -44.36 -38.30 43.51
C ASP A 59 -43.44 -39.15 42.66
N PHE A 60 -42.50 -39.86 43.30
CA PHE A 60 -41.68 -40.89 42.68
C PHE A 60 -42.37 -42.24 42.85
N ILE A 61 -43.23 -42.56 41.88
CA ILE A 61 -44.02 -43.79 41.88
C ILE A 61 -43.10 -45.01 41.84
N ASP A 62 -43.57 -46.12 42.42
CA ASP A 62 -42.86 -47.39 42.36
C ASP A 62 -42.72 -47.86 40.90
N PRO A 63 -41.48 -47.99 40.36
CA PRO A 63 -41.27 -48.45 39.00
C PRO A 63 -41.79 -49.86 38.70
N ALA A 64 -41.96 -50.71 39.73
CA ALA A 64 -42.50 -52.06 39.60
C ALA A 64 -44.04 -52.09 39.61
N LEU A 65 -44.70 -51.06 40.15
CA LEU A 65 -46.15 -50.94 40.28
C LEU A 65 -46.65 -49.58 39.75
N PRO A 66 -46.56 -49.35 38.42
CA PRO A 66 -46.82 -48.04 37.81
C PRO A 66 -48.31 -47.67 37.69
N GLU A 67 -49.22 -48.57 38.05
CA GLU A 67 -50.67 -48.33 37.99
C GLU A 67 -51.12 -47.63 39.28
N ASN A 68 -51.29 -46.30 39.19
CA ASN A 68 -51.83 -45.47 40.26
C ASN A 68 -52.96 -44.60 39.69
N GLU A 69 -54.15 -44.63 40.31
CA GLU A 69 -55.35 -43.92 39.82
C GLU A 69 -55.20 -42.39 39.80
N ASN A 70 -54.19 -41.84 40.50
CA ASN A 70 -53.97 -40.40 40.65
C ASN A 70 -53.19 -39.73 39.52
N GLY A 71 -52.80 -40.46 38.46
CA GLY A 71 -51.98 -39.93 37.37
C GLY A 71 -52.75 -39.01 36.40
N LEU A 72 -52.26 -37.80 36.19
CA LEU A 72 -52.79 -36.87 35.18
C LEU A 72 -52.29 -37.26 33.79
N THR A 73 -53.15 -37.16 32.78
CA THR A 73 -52.75 -37.42 31.39
C THR A 73 -52.19 -36.13 30.79
N VAL A 74 -50.91 -36.14 30.38
CA VAL A 74 -50.21 -34.98 29.81
C VAL A 74 -49.48 -35.34 28.53
N TRP A 75 -49.45 -34.42 27.57
CA TRP A 75 -48.69 -34.61 26.34
C TRP A 75 -47.18 -34.56 26.61
N GLN A 76 -46.45 -35.51 26.04
CA GLN A 76 -45.00 -35.61 26.12
C GLN A 76 -44.38 -35.88 24.73
N PRO A 77 -43.20 -35.30 24.42
CA PRO A 77 -42.39 -34.42 25.26
C PRO A 77 -43.07 -33.06 25.52
N GLY A 78 -42.86 -32.51 26.71
CA GLY A 78 -43.43 -31.25 27.16
C GLY A 78 -42.86 -30.81 28.50
N LEU A 79 -42.75 -29.50 28.69
CA LEU A 79 -42.26 -28.89 29.93
C LEU A 79 -43.41 -28.70 30.91
N TRP A 80 -43.29 -29.20 32.14
CA TRP A 80 -44.37 -29.08 33.13
C TRP A 80 -44.65 -27.63 33.55
N ASN A 81 -43.64 -26.76 33.44
CA ASN A 81 -43.80 -25.32 33.68
C ASN A 81 -44.45 -24.55 32.53
N LYS A 82 -44.77 -25.23 31.41
CA LYS A 82 -45.57 -24.70 30.30
C LYS A 82 -46.91 -25.45 30.15
N MET A 83 -47.28 -26.33 31.09
CA MET A 83 -48.58 -27.01 31.11
C MET A 83 -49.71 -26.05 31.50
N ASP A 84 -50.96 -26.49 31.36
CA ASP A 84 -52.15 -25.76 31.80
C ASP A 84 -52.93 -26.60 32.84
N PRO A 85 -52.98 -26.18 34.13
CA PRO A 85 -52.22 -25.06 34.71
C PRO A 85 -50.71 -25.37 34.80
N PRO A 86 -49.83 -24.33 34.82
CA PRO A 86 -48.39 -24.54 34.84
C PRO A 86 -47.89 -24.96 36.23
N TYR A 87 -46.97 -25.93 36.26
CA TYR A 87 -46.27 -26.33 37.48
C TYR A 87 -45.01 -25.49 37.73
N PRO A 88 -44.53 -25.38 38.98
CA PRO A 88 -43.23 -24.76 39.27
C PRO A 88 -42.10 -25.42 38.45
N ALA A 89 -41.21 -24.62 37.88
CA ALA A 89 -40.05 -25.16 37.16
C ALA A 89 -39.18 -26.05 38.05
N ARG A 90 -39.02 -25.67 39.32
CA ARG A 90 -38.32 -26.44 40.34
C ARG A 90 -39.25 -27.47 40.98
N GLY A 91 -38.82 -28.72 40.99
CA GLY A 91 -39.57 -29.82 41.57
C GLY A 91 -39.19 -31.15 40.94
N TYR A 92 -39.93 -32.19 41.27
CA TYR A 92 -39.72 -33.53 40.77
C TYR A 92 -41.06 -34.16 40.38
N ALA A 93 -41.02 -35.09 39.44
CA ALA A 93 -42.19 -35.77 38.94
C ALA A 93 -41.85 -37.15 38.38
N SER A 94 -42.86 -38.03 38.37
CA SER A 94 -42.82 -39.27 37.60
C SER A 94 -43.66 -39.16 36.33
N TYR A 95 -43.19 -39.82 35.29
CA TYR A 95 -43.95 -40.09 34.07
C TYR A 95 -44.08 -41.60 33.89
N SER A 96 -45.26 -42.09 33.50
CA SER A 96 -45.43 -43.49 33.11
C SER A 96 -46.11 -43.66 31.76
N LEU A 97 -45.64 -44.65 31.00
CA LEU A 97 -46.18 -45.07 29.72
C LEU A 97 -46.16 -46.59 29.63
N LYS A 98 -47.29 -47.17 29.22
CA LYS A 98 -47.42 -48.58 28.91
C LYS A 98 -47.32 -48.77 27.39
N VAL A 99 -46.31 -49.49 26.92
CA VAL A 99 -46.12 -49.80 25.50
C VAL A 99 -46.46 -51.26 25.25
N LYS A 100 -47.51 -51.52 24.46
CA LYS A 100 -47.81 -52.89 24.00
C LYS A 100 -46.90 -53.22 22.83
N THR A 101 -46.21 -54.36 22.91
CA THR A 101 -45.21 -54.75 21.93
C THR A 101 -45.78 -55.75 20.93
N GLY A 102 -45.34 -55.67 19.68
CA GLY A 102 -45.71 -56.65 18.65
C GLY A 102 -44.95 -57.98 18.77
N PRO A 103 -45.51 -59.07 18.22
CA PRO A 103 -44.89 -60.40 18.25
C PRO A 103 -43.57 -60.50 17.46
N GLY A 104 -43.29 -59.54 16.56
CA GLY A 104 -42.03 -59.46 15.79
C GLY A 104 -40.90 -58.70 16.49
N TRP A 105 -41.11 -58.19 17.70
CA TRP A 105 -40.07 -57.42 18.41
C TRP A 105 -38.94 -58.34 18.88
N PRO A 106 -37.66 -57.93 18.71
CA PRO A 106 -36.53 -58.72 19.21
C PRO A 106 -36.47 -58.74 20.74
N GLU A 107 -35.86 -59.78 21.31
CA GLU A 107 -35.63 -59.89 22.75
C GLU A 107 -34.79 -58.74 23.31
N VAL A 108 -33.88 -58.21 22.50
CA VAL A 108 -32.99 -57.10 22.85
C VAL A 108 -33.40 -55.87 22.06
N ILE A 109 -33.85 -54.85 22.79
CA ILE A 109 -34.23 -53.55 22.25
C ILE A 109 -33.30 -52.48 22.81
N ALA A 110 -33.24 -51.33 22.16
CA ALA A 110 -32.53 -50.18 22.69
C ALA A 110 -33.48 -48.99 22.81
N ILE A 111 -33.24 -48.18 23.84
CA ILE A 111 -33.92 -46.92 24.05
C ILE A 111 -32.91 -45.78 24.02
N ARG A 112 -33.22 -44.75 23.23
CA ARG A 112 -32.45 -43.51 23.17
C ARG A 112 -33.16 -42.45 24.01
N THR A 113 -32.55 -42.11 25.13
CA THR A 113 -32.96 -40.98 25.96
C THR A 113 -32.16 -39.75 25.57
N HIS A 114 -32.86 -38.70 25.16
CA HIS A 114 -32.25 -37.41 24.94
C HIS A 114 -31.95 -36.72 26.27
N GLU A 115 -31.16 -35.65 26.20
CA GLU A 115 -30.81 -34.80 27.33
C GLU A 115 -32.03 -34.29 28.10
N ILE A 116 -31.99 -34.45 29.42
CA ILE A 116 -32.89 -33.82 30.38
C ILE A 116 -32.02 -32.88 31.21
N SER A 117 -32.48 -31.64 31.40
CA SER A 117 -31.64 -30.53 31.87
C SER A 117 -31.08 -30.66 33.30
N SER A 118 -31.54 -31.60 34.11
CA SER A 118 -31.09 -31.75 35.50
C SER A 118 -30.77 -33.21 35.85
N ALA A 119 -31.72 -33.99 36.37
CA ALA A 119 -31.48 -35.39 36.71
C ALA A 119 -32.67 -36.27 36.33
N PHE A 120 -32.41 -37.50 35.90
CA PHE A 120 -33.44 -38.49 35.65
C PHE A 120 -32.99 -39.92 35.91
N LYS A 121 -33.97 -40.78 36.19
CA LYS A 121 -33.87 -42.24 36.12
C LYS A 121 -34.99 -42.78 35.26
N LEU A 122 -34.67 -43.73 34.40
CA LEU A 122 -35.60 -44.42 33.53
C LEU A 122 -35.62 -45.90 33.87
N TYR A 123 -36.82 -46.41 34.08
CA TYR A 123 -37.07 -47.81 34.38
C TYR A 123 -37.94 -48.41 33.30
N ILE A 124 -37.71 -49.69 33.01
CA ILE A 124 -38.58 -50.50 32.16
C ILE A 124 -38.89 -51.78 32.95
N ASN A 125 -40.18 -52.05 33.17
CA ASN A 125 -40.67 -53.18 33.98
C ASN A 125 -40.03 -53.26 35.39
N GLY A 126 -39.69 -52.11 35.98
CA GLY A 126 -39.03 -52.01 37.28
C GLY A 126 -37.50 -51.99 37.24
N ASP A 127 -36.88 -52.44 36.16
CA ASP A 127 -35.42 -52.45 36.01
C ASP A 127 -34.90 -51.07 35.62
N LEU A 128 -33.85 -50.59 36.29
CA LEU A 128 -33.19 -49.33 35.96
C LEU A 128 -32.40 -49.48 34.65
N VAL A 129 -32.82 -48.78 33.60
CA VAL A 129 -32.25 -48.88 32.24
C VAL A 129 -31.35 -47.69 31.89
N SER A 130 -31.68 -46.49 32.35
CA SER A 130 -30.94 -45.27 32.02
C SER A 130 -30.94 -44.31 33.22
N GLN A 131 -29.83 -43.62 33.43
CA GLN A 131 -29.70 -42.66 34.53
C GLN A 131 -28.71 -41.56 34.17
N SER A 132 -29.14 -40.31 34.29
CA SER A 132 -28.26 -39.15 34.22
C SER A 132 -28.45 -38.32 35.48
N GLY A 133 -27.37 -38.16 36.25
CA GLY A 133 -27.46 -37.60 37.59
C GLY A 133 -28.20 -38.55 38.54
N ASP A 134 -28.66 -38.05 39.69
CA ASP A 134 -29.49 -38.78 40.64
C ASP A 134 -30.67 -37.89 41.03
N PRO A 135 -31.91 -38.21 40.60
CA PRO A 135 -33.07 -37.38 40.91
C PRO A 135 -33.49 -37.56 42.37
N GLY A 136 -33.47 -36.47 43.13
CA GLY A 136 -33.93 -36.40 44.52
C GLY A 136 -35.24 -35.63 44.66
N THR A 137 -35.73 -35.54 45.90
CA THR A 137 -36.96 -34.78 46.24
C THR A 137 -36.70 -33.31 46.54
N ASP A 138 -35.43 -32.92 46.65
CA ASP A 138 -34.94 -31.57 46.91
C ASP A 138 -33.59 -31.33 46.22
N ASP A 139 -33.06 -30.11 46.37
CA ASP A 139 -31.80 -29.68 45.73
C ASP A 139 -30.58 -30.44 46.27
N GLU A 140 -30.53 -30.72 47.58
CA GLU A 140 -29.39 -31.37 48.22
C GLU A 140 -29.28 -32.86 47.86
N SER A 141 -30.42 -33.53 47.71
CA SER A 141 -30.51 -34.93 47.30
C SER A 141 -30.45 -35.14 45.78
N THR A 142 -30.49 -34.06 44.99
CA THR A 142 -30.43 -34.15 43.53
C THR A 142 -29.04 -33.86 42.99
N SER A 143 -28.43 -34.83 42.32
CA SER A 143 -27.19 -34.58 41.57
C SER A 143 -27.49 -34.39 40.08
N ALA A 144 -27.19 -33.21 39.54
CA ALA A 144 -27.47 -32.89 38.14
C ALA A 144 -26.36 -33.39 37.22
N TRP A 145 -26.75 -34.02 36.10
CA TRP A 145 -25.84 -34.35 35.01
C TRP A 145 -26.59 -34.41 33.69
N ILE A 146 -25.96 -33.95 32.61
CA ILE A 146 -26.59 -33.94 31.29
C ILE A 146 -25.70 -34.66 30.27
N LEU A 147 -26.02 -35.92 30.03
CA LEU A 147 -25.48 -36.70 28.91
C LEU A 147 -26.63 -37.29 28.10
N PRO A 148 -26.60 -37.22 26.75
CA PRO A 148 -27.42 -38.10 25.94
C PRO A 148 -27.01 -39.56 26.22
N GLN A 149 -27.98 -40.42 26.46
CA GLN A 149 -27.73 -41.84 26.77
C GLN A 149 -28.45 -42.75 25.77
N THR A 150 -27.76 -43.81 25.39
CA THR A 150 -28.30 -44.91 24.59
C THR A 150 -28.09 -46.15 25.40
N ASN A 151 -29.18 -46.77 25.83
CA ASN A 151 -29.14 -47.94 26.69
C ASN A 151 -29.88 -49.09 26.00
N VAL A 152 -29.30 -50.27 26.15
CA VAL A 152 -29.87 -51.53 25.67
C VAL A 152 -30.66 -52.15 26.81
N TYR A 153 -31.83 -52.67 26.50
CA TYR A 153 -32.73 -53.34 27.42
C TYR A 153 -33.11 -54.72 26.88
N ILE A 154 -33.06 -55.73 27.74
CA ILE A 154 -33.47 -57.09 27.42
C ILE A 154 -34.93 -57.22 27.82
N LYS A 155 -35.82 -57.17 26.83
CA LYS A 155 -37.26 -57.33 27.03
C LYS A 155 -37.62 -58.76 27.46
N GLY A 156 -36.95 -59.75 26.88
CA GLY A 156 -37.42 -61.15 26.91
C GLY A 156 -38.78 -61.29 26.21
N GLU A 157 -39.66 -62.14 26.75
CA GLU A 157 -40.99 -62.42 26.20
C GLU A 157 -42.08 -61.41 26.60
N ALA A 158 -41.73 -60.28 27.24
CA ALA A 158 -42.73 -59.35 27.76
C ALA A 158 -43.60 -58.75 26.63
N GLU A 159 -44.90 -59.04 26.63
CA GLU A 159 -45.87 -58.48 25.67
C GLU A 159 -46.16 -56.98 25.90
N THR A 160 -45.81 -56.49 27.09
CA THR A 160 -46.00 -55.09 27.50
C THR A 160 -44.76 -54.58 28.23
N LEU A 161 -44.36 -53.35 27.88
CA LEU A 161 -43.30 -52.61 28.55
C LEU A 161 -43.91 -51.49 29.38
N ASN A 162 -43.68 -51.51 30.68
CA ASN A 162 -44.02 -50.42 31.58
C ASN A 162 -42.81 -49.50 31.73
N ILE A 163 -42.87 -48.33 31.10
CA ILE A 163 -41.81 -47.33 31.12
C ILE A 163 -42.14 -46.32 32.22
N VAL A 164 -41.25 -46.17 33.20
CA VAL A 164 -41.37 -45.16 34.27
C VAL A 164 -40.15 -44.26 34.24
N MET A 165 -40.35 -42.95 34.22
CA MET A 165 -39.26 -41.97 34.25
C MET A 165 -39.44 -41.05 35.45
N HIS A 166 -38.46 -41.05 36.34
CA HIS A 166 -38.35 -40.08 37.43
C HIS A 166 -37.48 -38.93 36.97
N ILE A 167 -37.99 -37.70 37.06
CA ILE A 167 -37.24 -36.48 36.73
C ILE A 167 -37.25 -35.56 37.95
N ALA A 168 -36.08 -35.06 38.34
CA ALA A 168 -35.93 -33.96 39.28
C ALA A 168 -35.26 -32.78 38.58
N ASN A 169 -35.82 -31.58 38.76
CA ASN A 169 -35.25 -30.34 38.28
C ASN A 169 -35.13 -29.34 39.42
N PHE A 170 -33.89 -29.11 39.87
CA PHE A 170 -33.57 -28.04 40.83
C PHE A 170 -32.51 -27.07 40.31
N HIS A 171 -31.89 -27.40 39.17
CA HIS A 171 -30.73 -26.70 38.61
C HIS A 171 -31.01 -25.99 37.27
N ASP A 172 -32.19 -26.21 36.65
CA ASP A 172 -32.59 -25.56 35.38
C ASP A 172 -33.92 -24.77 35.55
N ARG A 173 -34.15 -23.82 34.65
CA ARG A 173 -35.38 -23.02 34.56
C ARG A 173 -36.54 -23.75 33.89
N GLU A 174 -36.27 -24.85 33.19
CA GLU A 174 -37.23 -25.61 32.42
C GLU A 174 -37.29 -27.04 32.95
N GLY A 175 -38.43 -27.41 33.52
CA GLY A 175 -38.64 -28.71 34.14
C GLY A 175 -39.45 -29.65 33.25
N GLY A 176 -39.03 -30.91 33.19
CA GLY A 176 -39.60 -31.94 32.31
C GLY A 176 -38.69 -32.27 31.12
N ARG A 177 -39.29 -32.82 30.06
CA ARG A 177 -38.56 -33.40 28.92
C ARG A 177 -38.89 -32.63 27.63
N ARG A 178 -37.86 -32.09 26.96
CA ARG A 178 -38.03 -31.34 25.69
C ARG A 178 -38.07 -32.20 24.44
N ARG A 179 -37.36 -33.34 24.45
CA ARG A 179 -37.16 -34.18 23.26
C ARG A 179 -37.79 -35.54 23.43
N ALA A 180 -38.32 -36.04 22.32
CA ALA A 180 -38.89 -37.36 22.23
C ALA A 180 -37.88 -38.47 22.59
N MET A 181 -38.38 -39.60 23.11
CA MET A 181 -37.58 -40.81 23.30
C MET A 181 -37.89 -41.75 22.15
N MET A 182 -36.93 -42.57 21.77
CA MET A 182 -37.11 -43.54 20.70
C MET A 182 -36.76 -44.93 21.19
N ILE A 183 -37.58 -45.90 20.79
CA ILE A 183 -37.32 -47.31 21.02
C ILE A 183 -37.15 -48.00 19.67
N GLY A 184 -36.20 -48.93 19.58
CA GLY A 184 -35.93 -49.64 18.34
C GLY A 184 -35.05 -50.86 18.59
N THR A 185 -34.61 -51.51 17.52
CA THR A 185 -33.58 -52.54 17.66
C THR A 185 -32.26 -51.91 18.10
N SER A 186 -31.39 -52.71 18.73
CA SER A 186 -30.07 -52.23 19.16
C SER A 186 -29.28 -51.61 18.00
N ASP A 187 -29.29 -52.26 16.84
CA ASP A 187 -28.58 -51.79 15.65
C ASP A 187 -29.15 -50.46 15.13
N GLN A 188 -30.48 -50.31 15.08
CA GLN A 188 -31.12 -49.07 14.62
C GLN A 188 -30.75 -47.87 15.49
N ILE A 189 -30.82 -48.04 16.82
CA ILE A 189 -30.54 -46.94 17.74
C ILE A 189 -29.05 -46.60 17.76
N MET A 190 -28.18 -47.61 17.68
CA MET A 190 -26.74 -47.40 17.57
C MET A 190 -26.37 -46.74 16.23
N ASP A 191 -27.01 -47.10 15.12
CA ASP A 191 -26.82 -46.46 13.82
C ASP A 191 -27.23 -44.98 13.86
N ILE A 192 -28.35 -44.63 14.50
CA ILE A 192 -28.76 -43.23 14.71
C ILE A 192 -27.67 -42.47 15.48
N LYS A 193 -27.17 -43.05 16.58
CA LYS A 193 -26.09 -42.45 17.37
C LYS A 193 -24.81 -42.29 16.55
N HIS A 194 -24.37 -43.31 15.84
CA HIS A 194 -23.15 -43.30 15.04
C HIS A 194 -23.24 -42.30 13.89
N ARG A 195 -24.39 -42.19 13.21
CA ARG A 195 -24.60 -41.18 12.17
C ARG A 195 -24.56 -39.76 12.72
N SER A 196 -25.18 -39.51 13.88
CA SER A 196 -25.14 -38.21 14.53
C SER A 196 -23.70 -37.83 14.94
N LEU A 197 -22.98 -38.75 15.61
CA LEU A 197 -21.57 -38.56 15.96
C LEU A 197 -20.68 -38.33 14.74
N ALA A 198 -20.90 -39.08 13.66
CA ALA A 198 -20.13 -38.92 12.42
C ALA A 198 -20.39 -37.56 11.76
N SER A 199 -21.65 -37.11 11.74
CA SER A 199 -22.04 -35.79 11.21
C SER A 199 -21.38 -34.66 11.99
N ASP A 200 -21.51 -34.67 13.33
CA ASP A 200 -20.89 -33.66 14.20
C ASP A 200 -19.35 -33.67 14.06
N SER A 201 -18.74 -34.86 14.03
CA SER A 201 -17.28 -35.00 13.86
C SER A 201 -16.80 -34.46 12.52
N LEU A 202 -17.53 -34.72 11.44
CA LEU A 202 -17.22 -34.22 10.10
C LEU A 202 -17.33 -32.69 10.04
N LEU A 203 -18.37 -32.11 10.63
CA LEU A 203 -18.57 -30.66 10.71
C LEU A 203 -17.47 -29.99 11.53
N ILE A 204 -17.17 -30.51 12.72
CA ILE A 204 -16.09 -29.99 13.58
C ILE A 204 -14.75 -30.07 12.85
N GLY A 205 -14.42 -31.22 12.24
CA GLY A 205 -13.19 -31.42 11.49
C GLY A 205 -13.05 -30.45 10.31
N ALA A 206 -14.11 -30.26 9.53
CA ALA A 206 -14.12 -29.31 8.42
C ALA A 206 -13.87 -27.87 8.91
N LEU A 207 -14.55 -27.44 9.97
CA LEU A 207 -14.40 -26.09 10.52
C LEU A 207 -13.02 -25.85 11.13
N LEU A 208 -12.45 -26.84 11.82
CA LEU A 208 -11.09 -26.76 12.34
C LEU A 208 -10.04 -26.68 11.22
N LEU A 209 -10.21 -27.45 10.14
CA LEU A 209 -9.31 -27.39 8.98
C LEU A 209 -9.38 -26.02 8.30
N ILE A 210 -10.58 -25.47 8.11
CA ILE A 210 -10.79 -24.12 7.57
C ILE A 210 -10.18 -23.05 8.49
N ALA A 211 -10.36 -23.18 9.81
CA ALA A 211 -9.78 -22.28 10.79
C ALA A 211 -8.24 -22.30 10.73
N LEU A 212 -7.65 -23.50 10.69
CA LEU A 212 -6.20 -23.68 10.57
C LEU A 212 -5.66 -23.09 9.27
N TYR A 213 -6.31 -23.35 8.13
CA TYR A 213 -5.94 -22.79 6.84
C TYR A 213 -5.89 -21.25 6.89
N HIS A 214 -6.92 -20.62 7.46
CA HIS A 214 -6.97 -19.16 7.57
C HIS A 214 -5.99 -18.59 8.59
N ALA A 215 -5.70 -19.31 9.67
CA ALA A 215 -4.65 -18.95 10.61
C ALA A 215 -3.25 -18.99 9.97
N ILE A 216 -2.98 -20.01 9.15
CA ILE A 216 -1.75 -20.12 8.36
C ILE A 216 -1.69 -18.96 7.34
N LEU A 217 -2.77 -18.67 6.64
CA LEU A 217 -2.84 -17.56 5.68
C LEU A 217 -2.55 -16.22 6.36
N TYR A 218 -3.07 -15.99 7.56
CA TYR A 218 -2.73 -14.83 8.38
C TYR A 218 -1.25 -14.80 8.79
N ALA A 219 -0.67 -15.95 9.17
CA ALA A 219 0.74 -16.04 9.52
C ALA A 219 1.66 -15.61 8.36
N TYR A 220 1.30 -15.97 7.12
CA TYR A 220 2.01 -15.52 5.91
C TYR A 220 1.70 -14.06 5.53
N ARG A 221 0.49 -13.57 5.80
CA ARG A 221 0.01 -12.23 5.42
C ARG A 221 -0.39 -11.39 6.62
N ARG A 222 0.55 -11.15 7.54
CA ARG A 222 0.33 -10.40 8.79
C ARG A 222 -0.23 -8.98 8.63
N LYS A 223 -0.13 -8.40 7.44
CA LYS A 223 -0.72 -7.08 7.12
C LYS A 223 -2.25 -7.12 6.93
N GLU A 224 -2.82 -8.30 6.69
CA GLU A 224 -4.26 -8.49 6.47
C GLU A 224 -4.86 -9.23 7.67
N ASN A 225 -5.67 -8.54 8.49
CA ASN A 225 -6.30 -9.16 9.67
C ASN A 225 -7.55 -10.00 9.34
N LEU A 226 -8.06 -9.93 8.12
CA LEU A 226 -9.31 -10.58 7.72
C LEU A 226 -9.28 -12.12 7.87
N PRO A 227 -8.21 -12.84 7.44
CA PRO A 227 -8.13 -14.29 7.64
C PRO A 227 -8.11 -14.69 9.12
N LEU A 228 -7.50 -13.88 10.00
CA LEU A 228 -7.50 -14.14 11.44
C LEU A 228 -8.92 -14.13 12.02
N PHE A 229 -9.70 -13.08 11.72
CA PHE A 229 -11.07 -12.99 12.24
C PHE A 229 -11.94 -14.14 11.72
N PHE A 230 -11.75 -14.55 10.46
CA PHE A 230 -12.47 -15.69 9.91
C PHE A 230 -12.06 -17.02 10.56
N ALA A 231 -10.77 -17.20 10.85
CA ALA A 231 -10.28 -18.36 11.58
C ALA A 231 -10.91 -18.46 12.98
N LEU A 232 -11.02 -17.33 13.69
CA LEU A 232 -11.66 -17.25 15.01
C LEU A 232 -13.15 -17.57 14.95
N VAL A 233 -13.87 -17.12 13.91
CA VAL A 233 -15.27 -17.51 13.69
C VAL A 233 -15.39 -19.01 13.48
N CYS A 234 -14.59 -19.60 12.59
CA CYS A 234 -14.66 -21.04 12.33
C CYS A 234 -14.33 -21.86 13.59
N LEU A 235 -13.34 -21.42 14.38
CA LEU A 235 -12.98 -22.05 15.64
C LEU A 235 -14.11 -21.94 16.68
N ALA A 236 -14.73 -20.77 16.83
CA ALA A 236 -15.85 -20.56 17.73
C ALA A 236 -17.02 -21.50 17.43
N PHE A 237 -17.37 -21.68 16.16
CA PHE A 237 -18.43 -22.59 15.76
C PHE A 237 -18.02 -24.07 15.91
N ALA A 238 -16.77 -24.43 15.61
CA ALA A 238 -16.28 -25.79 15.85
C ALA A 238 -16.39 -26.17 17.34
N LEU A 239 -16.01 -25.25 18.23
CA LEU A 239 -16.18 -25.41 19.68
C LEU A 239 -17.67 -25.51 20.05
N ARG A 240 -18.52 -24.61 19.55
CA ARG A 240 -19.97 -24.66 19.80
C ARG A 240 -20.57 -26.02 19.43
N THR A 241 -20.25 -26.54 18.23
CA THR A 241 -20.74 -27.85 17.77
C THR A 241 -20.26 -28.98 18.69
N ALA A 242 -19.01 -28.94 19.14
CA ALA A 242 -18.45 -29.96 20.05
C ALA A 242 -19.12 -30.01 21.42
N PHE A 243 -19.66 -28.88 21.90
CA PHE A 243 -20.33 -28.75 23.19
C PHE A 243 -21.85 -28.93 23.13
N ASP A 244 -22.50 -28.93 21.97
CA ASP A 244 -23.97 -28.89 21.93
C ASP A 244 -24.65 -30.25 21.73
N ASN A 245 -24.53 -30.81 20.52
CA ASN A 245 -25.45 -31.82 20.01
C ASN A 245 -25.18 -33.21 20.62
N GLU A 246 -24.19 -33.95 20.11
CA GLU A 246 -23.75 -35.20 20.76
C GLU A 246 -22.73 -34.98 21.89
N ARG A 247 -22.38 -33.71 22.17
CA ARG A 247 -21.46 -33.31 23.25
C ARG A 247 -20.13 -34.05 23.18
N ILE A 248 -19.60 -34.22 21.97
CA ILE A 248 -18.38 -34.99 21.65
C ILE A 248 -17.20 -34.59 22.55
N ILE A 249 -17.14 -33.34 22.99
CA ILE A 249 -16.06 -32.86 23.86
C ILE A 249 -15.95 -33.67 25.16
N LEU A 250 -17.06 -34.21 25.69
CA LEU A 250 -17.07 -35.03 26.90
C LEU A 250 -16.45 -36.41 26.71
N LEU A 251 -16.34 -36.90 25.47
CA LEU A 251 -15.58 -38.12 25.14
C LEU A 251 -14.07 -37.89 25.23
N LEU A 252 -13.62 -36.64 25.12
CA LEU A 252 -12.21 -36.25 25.15
C LEU A 252 -11.79 -35.76 26.53
N ILE A 253 -12.65 -34.96 27.19
CA ILE A 253 -12.37 -34.32 28.46
C ILE A 253 -13.59 -34.48 29.40
N PRO A 254 -13.44 -35.17 30.54
CA PRO A 254 -14.52 -35.32 31.52
C PRO A 254 -14.63 -34.07 32.40
N PHE A 255 -15.26 -33.00 31.90
CA PHE A 255 -15.56 -31.80 32.69
C PHE A 255 -16.55 -32.10 33.80
N SER A 256 -16.47 -31.39 34.93
CA SER A 256 -17.58 -31.35 35.91
C SER A 256 -18.80 -30.61 35.33
N PHE A 257 -19.99 -30.84 35.92
CA PHE A 257 -21.25 -30.28 35.44
C PHE A 257 -21.23 -28.76 35.33
N ASP A 258 -20.79 -28.09 36.40
CA ASP A 258 -20.70 -26.63 36.47
C ASP A 258 -19.73 -26.07 35.42
N VAL A 259 -18.55 -26.67 35.29
CA VAL A 259 -17.53 -26.24 34.32
C VAL A 259 -18.04 -26.43 32.89
N TYR A 260 -18.65 -27.58 32.61
CA TYR A 260 -19.24 -27.86 31.31
C TYR A 260 -20.33 -26.85 30.96
N GLY A 261 -21.28 -26.60 31.87
CA GLY A 261 -22.37 -25.65 31.65
C GLY A 261 -21.87 -24.24 31.39
N LYS A 262 -20.87 -23.77 32.16
CA LYS A 262 -20.23 -22.45 31.96
C LYS A 262 -19.53 -22.36 30.61
N LEU A 263 -18.77 -23.37 30.22
CA LEU A 263 -18.11 -23.41 28.91
C LEU A 263 -19.11 -23.46 27.76
N TRP A 264 -20.20 -24.23 27.90
CA TRP A 264 -21.28 -24.29 26.92
C TRP A 264 -21.86 -22.90 26.63
N PHE A 265 -22.14 -22.09 27.65
CA PHE A 265 -22.56 -20.68 27.48
C PHE A 265 -21.51 -19.82 26.78
N ILE A 266 -20.24 -19.91 27.20
CA ILE A 266 -19.16 -19.10 26.62
C ILE A 266 -18.99 -19.41 25.13
N THR A 267 -19.10 -20.68 24.72
CA THR A 267 -19.03 -21.07 23.31
C THR A 267 -20.16 -20.49 22.47
N TYR A 268 -21.33 -20.23 23.07
CA TYR A 268 -22.42 -19.51 22.41
C TYR A 268 -22.14 -18.00 22.34
N PHE A 269 -21.63 -17.40 23.41
CA PHE A 269 -21.40 -15.96 23.46
C PHE A 269 -20.34 -15.51 22.43
N ILE A 270 -19.24 -16.26 22.27
CA ILE A 270 -18.09 -15.84 21.44
C ILE A 270 -18.42 -15.69 19.94
N MET A 271 -19.50 -16.31 19.45
CA MET A 271 -19.85 -16.35 18.03
C MET A 271 -20.16 -14.97 17.44
N GLY A 272 -20.90 -14.14 18.18
CA GLY A 272 -21.39 -12.84 17.71
C GLY A 272 -20.27 -11.84 17.36
N PRO A 273 -19.34 -11.55 18.29
CA PRO A 273 -18.24 -10.62 18.03
C PRO A 273 -17.32 -11.07 16.90
N GLY A 274 -17.02 -12.38 16.80
CA GLY A 274 -16.20 -12.92 15.72
C GLY A 274 -16.75 -12.55 14.34
N VAL A 275 -18.06 -12.75 14.14
CA VAL A 275 -18.75 -12.40 12.88
C VAL A 275 -18.71 -10.89 12.62
N GLN A 276 -18.90 -10.06 13.65
CA GLN A 276 -18.86 -8.60 13.47
C GLN A 276 -17.48 -8.07 13.11
N PHE A 277 -16.40 -8.52 13.77
CA PHE A 277 -15.04 -8.13 13.42
C PHE A 277 -14.67 -8.56 12.00
N PHE A 278 -15.09 -9.76 11.59
CA PHE A 278 -14.93 -10.23 10.21
C PHE A 278 -15.65 -9.31 9.21
N LEU A 279 -16.92 -8.98 9.45
CA LEU A 279 -17.70 -8.11 8.57
C LEU A 279 -17.18 -6.67 8.51
N GLN A 280 -16.66 -6.14 9.63
CA GLN A 280 -16.00 -4.83 9.66
C GLN A 280 -14.76 -4.80 8.77
N GLY A 281 -13.96 -5.87 8.78
CA GLY A 281 -12.81 -6.00 7.88
C GLY A 281 -13.23 -6.12 6.41
N LEU A 282 -14.35 -6.80 6.14
CA LEU A 282 -14.82 -7.06 4.78
C LEU A 282 -15.55 -5.87 4.13
N PHE A 283 -16.37 -5.15 4.90
CA PHE A 283 -17.18 -4.02 4.44
C PHE A 283 -16.99 -2.77 5.33
N PRO A 284 -15.77 -2.19 5.35
CA PRO A 284 -15.44 -1.09 6.26
C PRO A 284 -16.21 0.21 5.99
N GLN A 285 -16.83 0.36 4.80
CA GLN A 285 -17.62 1.55 4.45
C GLN A 285 -19.10 1.42 4.86
N GLU A 286 -19.56 0.20 5.09
CA GLU A 286 -20.94 -0.12 5.49
C GLU A 286 -21.02 -0.42 6.99
N ALA A 287 -19.93 -0.92 7.58
CA ALA A 287 -19.82 -1.26 8.99
C ALA A 287 -19.53 -0.02 9.85
N PHE A 288 -20.30 0.13 10.93
CA PHE A 288 -20.05 1.05 12.02
C PHE A 288 -19.04 0.43 12.99
N LYS A 289 -17.81 0.99 13.04
CA LYS A 289 -16.69 0.42 13.82
C LYS A 289 -17.00 0.18 15.32
N PRO A 290 -17.73 1.06 16.04
CA PRO A 290 -18.04 0.81 17.44
C PRO A 290 -18.92 -0.42 17.68
N ALA A 291 -19.68 -0.90 16.68
CA ALA A 291 -20.54 -2.07 16.84
C ALA A 291 -19.76 -3.32 17.27
N SER A 292 -18.58 -3.57 16.69
CA SER A 292 -17.73 -4.72 17.05
C SER A 292 -17.19 -4.63 18.48
N PHE A 293 -16.92 -3.42 18.98
CA PHE A 293 -16.52 -3.22 20.36
C PHE A 293 -17.70 -3.35 21.33
N ILE A 294 -18.90 -2.94 20.91
CA ILE A 294 -20.14 -3.13 21.68
C ILE A 294 -20.46 -4.63 21.81
N SER A 295 -20.37 -5.41 20.74
CA SER A 295 -20.57 -6.86 20.82
C SER A 295 -19.51 -7.54 21.67
N LEU A 296 -18.24 -7.12 21.57
CA LEU A 296 -17.16 -7.60 22.45
C LEU A 296 -17.42 -7.26 23.93
N PHE A 297 -17.95 -6.07 24.22
CA PHE A 297 -18.35 -5.67 25.56
C PHE A 297 -19.42 -6.62 26.12
N PHE A 298 -20.50 -6.87 25.36
CA PHE A 298 -21.53 -7.82 25.77
C PHE A 298 -20.98 -9.24 25.95
N LEU A 299 -20.15 -9.74 25.04
CA LEU A 299 -19.46 -11.02 25.22
C LEU A 299 -18.71 -11.06 26.56
N THR A 300 -17.93 -10.02 26.86
CA THR A 300 -17.11 -9.97 28.07
C THR A 300 -17.98 -9.93 29.33
N VAL A 301 -19.00 -9.08 29.36
CA VAL A 301 -19.93 -8.94 30.49
C VAL A 301 -20.67 -10.24 30.76
N PHE A 302 -21.26 -10.86 29.74
CA PHE A 302 -22.01 -12.10 29.92
C PHE A 302 -21.11 -13.29 30.26
N SER A 303 -19.94 -13.40 29.63
CA SER A 303 -18.98 -14.47 29.98
C SER A 303 -18.47 -14.34 31.41
N LEU A 304 -18.14 -13.11 31.85
CA LEU A 304 -17.69 -12.87 33.20
C LEU A 304 -18.81 -13.13 34.23
N ALA A 305 -20.04 -12.69 33.92
CA ALA A 305 -21.21 -12.99 34.74
C ALA A 305 -21.40 -14.51 34.89
N THR A 306 -21.36 -15.27 33.80
CA THR A 306 -21.47 -16.74 33.84
C THR A 306 -20.34 -17.43 34.58
N LEU A 307 -19.10 -16.92 34.51
CA LEU A 307 -17.97 -17.52 35.22
C LEU A 307 -18.03 -17.29 36.73
N ILE A 308 -18.47 -16.11 37.16
CA ILE A 308 -18.51 -15.70 38.58
C ILE A 308 -19.77 -16.24 39.27
N LEU A 309 -20.92 -16.17 38.60
CA LEU A 309 -22.20 -16.54 39.19
C LEU A 309 -22.40 -18.07 39.18
N PRO A 310 -23.27 -18.58 40.06
CA PRO A 310 -23.78 -19.94 39.97
C PRO A 310 -24.43 -20.21 38.59
N LEU A 311 -24.40 -21.46 38.13
CA LEU A 311 -24.88 -21.84 36.80
C LEU A 311 -26.35 -21.42 36.57
N GLU A 312 -27.16 -21.45 37.61
CA GLU A 312 -28.58 -21.07 37.61
C GLU A 312 -28.78 -19.60 37.25
N ALA A 313 -27.92 -18.72 37.78
CA ALA A 313 -27.93 -17.31 37.43
C ALA A 313 -27.47 -17.10 35.98
N GLY A 314 -26.54 -17.94 35.47
CA GLY A 314 -26.16 -18.00 34.06
C GLY A 314 -27.35 -18.34 33.14
N ILE A 315 -28.16 -19.30 33.53
CA ILE A 315 -29.39 -19.69 32.83
C ILE A 315 -30.42 -18.54 32.85
N ALA A 316 -30.54 -17.83 33.97
CA ALA A 316 -31.46 -16.70 34.11
C ALA A 316 -31.11 -15.50 33.21
N ILE A 317 -29.82 -15.26 32.94
CA ILE A 317 -29.39 -14.14 32.08
C ILE A 317 -29.45 -14.48 30.57
N LEU A 318 -29.55 -15.75 30.19
CA LEU A 318 -29.52 -16.19 28.79
C LEU A 318 -30.52 -15.48 27.86
N PRO A 319 -31.80 -15.22 28.23
CA PRO A 319 -32.76 -14.55 27.35
C PRO A 319 -32.32 -13.14 26.96
N TYR A 320 -31.61 -12.43 27.84
CA TYR A 320 -31.06 -11.11 27.54
C TYR A 320 -29.94 -11.21 26.49
N TYR A 321 -29.15 -12.28 26.53
CA TYR A 321 -28.15 -12.53 25.48
C TYR A 321 -28.78 -12.94 24.14
N HIS A 322 -29.92 -13.62 24.14
CA HIS A 322 -30.68 -13.88 22.92
C HIS A 322 -31.08 -12.57 22.22
N LEU A 323 -31.50 -11.54 22.98
CA LEU A 323 -31.79 -10.21 22.43
C LEU A 323 -30.54 -9.55 21.82
N VAL A 324 -29.38 -9.66 22.48
CA VAL A 324 -28.10 -9.18 21.95
C VAL A 324 -27.76 -9.90 20.64
N THR A 325 -27.92 -11.22 20.60
CA THR A 325 -27.66 -12.05 19.42
C THR A 325 -28.57 -11.67 18.26
N LEU A 326 -29.87 -11.47 18.52
CA LEU A 326 -30.83 -10.99 17.51
C LEU A 326 -30.43 -9.61 16.97
N ALA A 327 -30.02 -8.68 17.84
CA ALA A 327 -29.53 -7.36 17.42
C ALA A 327 -28.27 -7.47 16.53
N ILE A 328 -27.34 -8.38 16.86
CA ILE A 328 -26.15 -8.67 16.05
C ILE A 328 -26.55 -9.24 14.69
N MET A 329 -27.52 -10.16 14.62
CA MET A 329 -28.02 -10.74 13.37
C MET A 329 -28.68 -9.68 12.47
N LEU A 330 -29.54 -8.83 13.03
CA LEU A 330 -30.20 -7.74 12.30
C LEU A 330 -29.18 -6.72 11.76
N TYR A 331 -28.19 -6.36 12.57
CA TYR A 331 -27.12 -5.46 12.15
C TYR A 331 -26.25 -6.07 11.05
N THR A 332 -25.94 -7.36 11.16
CA THR A 332 -25.22 -8.12 10.14
C THR A 332 -25.99 -8.12 8.81
N LEU A 333 -27.29 -8.39 8.85
CA LEU A 333 -28.16 -8.33 7.69
C LEU A 333 -28.15 -6.93 7.05
N ARG A 334 -28.22 -5.86 7.84
CA ARG A 334 -28.15 -4.48 7.35
C ARG A 334 -26.85 -4.19 6.59
N ILE A 335 -25.69 -4.59 7.12
CA ILE A 335 -24.39 -4.41 6.44
C ILE A 335 -24.40 -5.09 5.08
N VAL A 336 -24.82 -6.35 5.08
CA VAL A 336 -24.70 -7.22 3.91
C VAL A 336 -25.70 -6.84 2.82
N LEU A 337 -26.92 -6.42 3.20
CA LEU A 337 -27.88 -5.83 2.26
C LEU A 337 -27.38 -4.50 1.70
N ALA A 338 -26.80 -3.62 2.53
CA ALA A 338 -26.22 -2.36 2.05
C ALA A 338 -25.06 -2.59 1.06
N ALA A 339 -24.20 -3.58 1.31
CA ALA A 339 -23.11 -3.94 0.40
C ALA A 339 -23.63 -4.47 -0.95
N ALA A 340 -24.69 -5.28 -0.93
CA ALA A 340 -25.35 -5.79 -2.14
C ALA A 340 -26.04 -4.66 -2.94
N LEU A 341 -26.79 -3.78 -2.27
CA LEU A 341 -27.47 -2.63 -2.90
C LEU A 341 -26.47 -1.66 -3.53
N ARG A 342 -25.30 -1.46 -2.90
CA ARG A 342 -24.19 -0.65 -3.43
C ARG A 342 -23.35 -1.37 -4.49
N ARG A 343 -23.76 -2.57 -4.93
CA ARG A 343 -23.14 -3.39 -5.98
C ARG A 343 -21.63 -3.62 -5.75
N ARG A 344 -21.22 -3.84 -4.51
CA ARG A 344 -19.82 -4.19 -4.20
C ARG A 344 -19.42 -5.48 -4.93
N PRO A 345 -18.20 -5.57 -5.49
CA PRO A 345 -17.75 -6.78 -6.18
C PRO A 345 -17.92 -8.03 -5.32
N GLY A 346 -18.58 -9.05 -5.86
CA GLY A 346 -18.83 -10.32 -5.17
C GLY A 346 -19.89 -10.29 -4.06
N SER A 347 -20.39 -9.12 -3.64
CA SER A 347 -21.27 -8.98 -2.47
C SER A 347 -22.51 -9.87 -2.52
N LEU A 348 -23.13 -10.06 -3.68
CA LEU A 348 -24.35 -10.86 -3.81
C LEU A 348 -24.18 -12.32 -3.34
N THR A 349 -23.09 -13.00 -3.71
CA THR A 349 -22.87 -14.39 -3.29
C THR A 349 -22.64 -14.45 -1.79
N PHE A 350 -21.84 -13.53 -1.27
CA PHE A 350 -21.60 -13.37 0.16
C PHE A 350 -22.92 -13.12 0.92
N THR A 351 -23.80 -12.27 0.38
CA THR A 351 -25.12 -11.98 0.96
C THR A 351 -25.99 -13.22 1.07
N ILE A 352 -26.05 -14.04 0.03
CA ILE A 352 -26.79 -15.31 0.07
C ILE A 352 -26.25 -16.21 1.19
N GLY A 353 -24.92 -16.30 1.32
CA GLY A 353 -24.27 -17.11 2.36
C GLY A 353 -24.62 -16.66 3.78
N VAL A 354 -24.51 -15.36 4.06
CA VAL A 354 -24.85 -14.81 5.38
C VAL A 354 -26.35 -14.92 5.67
N SER A 355 -27.22 -14.71 4.67
CA SER A 355 -28.66 -14.87 4.87
C SER A 355 -29.03 -16.29 5.29
N ILE A 356 -28.42 -17.32 4.69
CA ILE A 356 -28.63 -18.71 5.10
C ILE A 356 -28.13 -18.97 6.53
N LEU A 357 -26.98 -18.41 6.89
CA LEU A 357 -26.48 -18.48 8.28
C LEU A 357 -27.44 -17.82 9.29
N ILE A 358 -28.02 -16.67 8.93
CA ILE A 358 -29.01 -16.00 9.80
C ILE A 358 -30.30 -16.82 9.90
N ILE A 359 -30.81 -17.35 8.77
CA ILE A 359 -32.04 -18.17 8.75
C ILE A 359 -31.86 -19.41 9.63
N THR A 360 -30.73 -20.11 9.50
CA THR A 360 -30.41 -21.28 10.34
C THR A 360 -30.19 -20.90 11.81
N GLY A 361 -29.59 -19.74 12.08
CA GLY A 361 -29.46 -19.21 13.45
C GLY A 361 -30.80 -18.85 14.10
N ILE A 362 -31.74 -18.26 13.35
CA ILE A 362 -33.10 -17.99 13.83
C ILE A 362 -33.85 -19.30 14.06
N HIS A 363 -33.73 -20.26 13.15
CA HIS A 363 -34.32 -21.58 13.30
C HIS A 363 -33.85 -22.25 14.61
N ASP A 364 -32.54 -22.24 14.87
CA ASP A 364 -31.98 -22.87 16.07
C ASP A 364 -32.34 -22.12 17.35
N LEU A 365 -32.52 -20.79 17.28
CA LEU A 365 -33.06 -20.00 18.39
C LEU A 365 -34.49 -20.43 18.73
N LEU A 366 -35.35 -20.58 17.71
CA LEU A 366 -36.73 -21.06 17.91
C LEU A 366 -36.77 -22.50 18.44
N TYR A 367 -35.86 -23.35 17.96
CA TYR A 367 -35.70 -24.72 18.44
C TYR A 367 -35.26 -24.75 19.92
N THR A 368 -34.30 -23.91 20.29
CA THR A 368 -33.79 -23.82 21.67
C THR A 368 -34.86 -23.32 22.65
N GLU A 369 -35.74 -22.41 22.23
CA GLU A 369 -36.90 -21.96 23.03
C GLU A 369 -38.06 -22.98 23.06
N GLY A 370 -37.95 -24.08 22.32
CA GLY A 370 -38.96 -25.13 22.23
C GLY A 370 -40.21 -24.72 21.47
N LEU A 371 -40.12 -23.68 20.61
CA LEU A 371 -41.25 -23.22 19.79
C LEU A 371 -41.46 -24.08 18.53
N ILE A 372 -40.42 -24.80 18.11
CA ILE A 372 -40.45 -25.74 16.99
C ILE A 372 -39.77 -27.05 17.40
N GLN A 373 -40.26 -28.17 16.89
CA GLN A 373 -39.57 -29.47 16.99
C GLN A 373 -38.79 -29.71 15.69
N SER A 374 -37.47 -29.62 15.77
CA SER A 374 -36.58 -29.72 14.62
C SER A 374 -35.17 -30.19 15.06
N VAL A 375 -34.14 -29.91 14.26
CA VAL A 375 -32.73 -30.21 14.53
C VAL A 375 -31.87 -28.93 14.46
N TYR A 376 -30.67 -28.94 15.03
CA TYR A 376 -29.75 -27.81 14.89
C TYR A 376 -29.23 -27.69 13.44
N LEU A 377 -29.46 -26.55 12.80
CA LEU A 377 -29.10 -26.27 11.40
C LEU A 377 -27.95 -25.26 11.25
N THR A 378 -27.60 -24.52 12.31
CA THR A 378 -26.57 -23.48 12.29
C THR A 378 -25.20 -23.98 11.82
N PRO A 379 -24.69 -25.16 12.24
CA PRO A 379 -23.41 -25.67 11.75
C PRO A 379 -23.40 -25.88 10.22
N SER A 380 -24.48 -26.40 9.66
CA SER A 380 -24.65 -26.58 8.21
C SER A 380 -24.77 -25.25 7.47
N GLY A 381 -25.51 -24.29 8.04
CA GLY A 381 -25.60 -22.93 7.53
C GLY A 381 -24.25 -22.21 7.51
N LEU A 382 -23.40 -22.46 8.52
CA LEU A 382 -22.04 -21.95 8.55
C LEU A 382 -21.18 -22.57 7.44
N LEU A 383 -21.23 -23.88 7.24
CA LEU A 383 -20.47 -24.54 6.18
C LEU A 383 -20.84 -23.95 4.81
N PHE A 384 -22.12 -23.69 4.56
CA PHE A 384 -22.58 -22.94 3.39
C PHE A 384 -21.99 -21.52 3.32
N PHE A 385 -22.02 -20.79 4.43
CA PHE A 385 -21.42 -19.47 4.53
C PHE A 385 -19.90 -19.49 4.24
N VAL A 386 -19.17 -20.50 4.71
CA VAL A 386 -17.74 -20.66 4.43
C VAL A 386 -17.52 -20.87 2.93
N PHE A 387 -18.28 -21.73 2.27
CA PHE A 387 -18.15 -21.91 0.82
C PHE A 387 -18.47 -20.64 0.05
N SER A 388 -19.49 -19.89 0.48
CA SER A 388 -19.82 -18.58 -0.09
C SER A 388 -18.68 -17.57 0.07
N GLN A 389 -18.04 -17.55 1.24
CA GLN A 389 -16.86 -16.72 1.50
C GLN A 389 -15.66 -17.15 0.64
N ALA A 390 -15.39 -18.45 0.53
CA ALA A 390 -14.26 -18.96 -0.24
C ALA A 390 -14.41 -18.58 -1.72
N PHE A 391 -15.62 -18.70 -2.26
CA PHE A 391 -15.94 -18.25 -3.60
C PHE A 391 -15.83 -16.73 -3.75
N PHE A 392 -16.31 -15.96 -2.78
CA PHE A 392 -16.16 -14.50 -2.77
C PHE A 392 -14.68 -14.09 -2.86
N ILE A 393 -13.84 -14.64 -1.99
CA ILE A 393 -12.39 -14.36 -1.98
C ILE A 393 -11.74 -14.77 -3.30
N ALA A 394 -11.99 -16.00 -3.77
CA ALA A 394 -11.43 -16.48 -5.03
C ALA A 394 -11.84 -15.59 -6.22
N SER A 395 -13.10 -15.15 -6.25
CA SER A 395 -13.61 -14.28 -7.33
C SER A 395 -12.98 -12.88 -7.29
N ASN A 396 -12.73 -12.33 -6.11
CA ASN A 396 -12.06 -11.04 -5.95
C ASN A 396 -10.58 -11.14 -6.29
N TYR A 397 -9.92 -12.24 -5.89
CA TYR A 397 -8.54 -12.51 -6.23
C TYR A 397 -8.35 -12.62 -7.75
N ALA A 398 -9.20 -13.39 -8.44
CA ALA A 398 -9.16 -13.51 -9.89
C ALA A 398 -9.29 -12.14 -10.59
N ARG A 399 -10.22 -11.29 -10.14
CA ARG A 399 -10.36 -9.91 -10.67
C ARG A 399 -9.13 -9.06 -10.39
N SER A 400 -8.57 -9.15 -9.19
CA SER A 400 -7.36 -8.41 -8.83
C SER A 400 -6.18 -8.81 -9.72
N LEU A 401 -6.02 -10.11 -10.01
CA LEU A 401 -4.99 -10.59 -10.94
C LEU A 401 -5.20 -10.04 -12.36
N THR A 402 -6.43 -10.03 -12.88
CA THR A 402 -6.72 -9.43 -14.19
C THR A 402 -6.40 -7.93 -14.22
N ASN A 403 -6.73 -7.19 -13.15
CA ASN A 403 -6.40 -5.78 -13.04
C ASN A 403 -4.88 -5.54 -13.00
N ILE A 404 -4.14 -6.39 -12.28
CA ILE A 404 -2.66 -6.34 -12.23
C ILE A 404 -2.07 -6.59 -13.62
N GLN A 405 -2.56 -7.60 -14.35
CA GLN A 405 -2.12 -7.89 -15.72
C GLN A 405 -2.39 -6.71 -16.66
N HIS A 406 -3.59 -6.13 -16.60
CA HIS A 406 -3.96 -4.97 -17.42
C HIS A 406 -3.07 -3.76 -17.10
N LEU A 407 -2.86 -3.45 -15.82
CA LEU A 407 -2.01 -2.33 -15.41
C LEU A 407 -0.54 -2.56 -15.81
N SER A 408 -0.04 -3.80 -15.68
CA SER A 408 1.30 -4.16 -16.12
C SER A 408 1.49 -3.98 -17.62
N ALA A 409 0.49 -4.34 -18.43
CA ALA A 409 0.52 -4.12 -19.87
C ALA A 409 0.52 -2.63 -20.24
N GLN A 410 -0.28 -1.82 -19.54
CA GLN A 410 -0.28 -0.36 -19.72
C GLN A 410 1.07 0.27 -19.37
N LEU A 411 1.70 -0.18 -18.28
CA LEU A 411 3.01 0.32 -17.86
C LEU A 411 4.09 -0.02 -18.90
N ALA A 412 4.08 -1.25 -19.42
CA ALA A 412 5.02 -1.67 -20.47
C ALA A 412 4.85 -0.83 -21.75
N ALA A 413 3.61 -0.58 -22.18
CA ALA A 413 3.33 0.27 -23.34
C ALA A 413 3.79 1.72 -23.12
N TYR A 414 3.60 2.25 -21.90
CA TYR A 414 4.06 3.60 -21.55
C TYR A 414 5.59 3.71 -21.55
N SER A 415 6.29 2.72 -20.98
CA SER A 415 7.77 2.67 -20.98
C SER A 415 8.33 2.66 -22.40
N SER A 416 7.79 1.80 -23.27
CA SER A 416 8.23 1.72 -24.67
C SER A 416 8.01 3.04 -25.43
N ARG A 417 6.87 3.70 -25.21
CA ARG A 417 6.59 5.01 -25.80
C ARG A 417 7.54 6.10 -25.29
N LEU A 418 7.87 6.07 -24.00
CA LEU A 418 8.80 7.03 -23.42
C LEU A 418 10.21 6.86 -24.02
N GLU A 419 10.69 5.63 -24.12
CA GLU A 419 11.98 5.31 -24.74
C GLU A 419 12.05 5.79 -26.20
N SER A 420 10.99 5.57 -27.00
CA SER A 420 10.96 6.04 -28.39
C SER A 420 11.01 7.57 -28.48
N THR A 421 10.25 8.27 -27.64
CA THR A 421 10.26 9.75 -27.60
C THR A 421 11.60 10.30 -27.14
N VAL A 422 12.26 9.68 -26.16
CA VAL A 422 13.60 10.09 -25.71
C VAL A 422 14.62 9.91 -26.83
N LYS A 423 14.59 8.77 -27.53
CA LYS A 423 15.48 8.50 -28.67
C LYS A 423 15.30 9.52 -29.80
N GLU A 424 14.05 9.79 -30.17
CA GLU A 424 13.70 10.78 -31.21
C GLU A 424 14.22 12.18 -30.84
N ARG A 425 13.95 12.65 -29.62
CA ARG A 425 14.41 13.97 -29.15
C ARG A 425 15.92 14.07 -29.10
N THR A 426 16.60 13.00 -28.68
CA THR A 426 18.06 12.96 -28.61
C THR A 426 18.67 13.10 -30.01
N GLU A 427 18.10 12.43 -31.00
CA GLU A 427 18.58 12.51 -32.38
C GLU A 427 18.32 13.90 -33.00
N ILE A 428 17.14 14.48 -32.78
CA ILE A 428 16.84 15.86 -33.22
C ILE A 428 17.81 16.87 -32.59
N LEU A 429 18.12 16.71 -31.30
CA LEU A 429 19.07 17.58 -30.60
C LEU A 429 20.50 17.44 -31.17
N ARG A 430 20.93 16.21 -31.47
CA ARG A 430 22.24 15.94 -32.09
C ARG A 430 22.35 16.62 -33.45
N GLN A 431 21.34 16.46 -34.31
CA GLN A 431 21.29 17.08 -35.64
C GLN A 431 21.33 18.61 -35.55
N LYS A 432 20.53 19.21 -34.66
CA LYS A 432 20.54 20.67 -34.45
C LYS A 432 21.90 21.18 -33.96
N LYS A 433 22.56 20.44 -33.05
CA LYS A 433 23.89 20.79 -32.57
C LYS A 433 24.92 20.77 -33.70
N GLU A 434 24.88 19.76 -34.56
CA GLU A 434 25.79 19.64 -35.71
C GLU A 434 25.63 20.80 -36.69
N VAL A 435 24.38 21.16 -37.04
CA VAL A 435 24.09 22.31 -37.91
C VAL A 435 24.62 23.61 -37.32
N ILE A 436 24.30 23.90 -36.05
CA ILE A 436 24.79 25.12 -35.37
C ILE A 436 26.33 25.16 -35.34
N THR A 437 26.97 24.03 -35.06
CA THR A 437 28.45 23.96 -35.02
C THR A 437 29.05 24.24 -36.40
N HIS A 438 28.44 23.72 -37.47
CA HIS A 438 28.87 23.97 -38.84
C HIS A 438 28.72 25.44 -39.24
N ASP A 439 27.59 26.07 -38.89
CA ASP A 439 27.32 27.48 -39.20
C ASP A 439 28.32 28.40 -38.48
N ILE A 440 28.59 28.16 -37.19
CA ILE A 440 29.57 28.94 -36.42
C ILE A 440 30.99 28.73 -36.97
N SER A 441 31.35 27.50 -37.36
CA SER A 441 32.65 27.21 -37.98
C SER A 441 32.82 27.92 -39.32
N SER A 442 31.73 28.13 -40.05
CA SER A 442 31.74 28.89 -41.30
C SER A 442 31.93 30.39 -41.03
N ALA A 443 31.24 30.94 -40.02
CA ALA A 443 31.42 32.33 -39.59
C ALA A 443 32.87 32.63 -39.18
N ARG A 444 33.54 31.68 -38.50
CA ARG A 444 34.96 31.81 -38.12
C ARG A 444 35.86 32.17 -39.30
N LYS A 445 35.66 31.54 -40.47
CA LYS A 445 36.48 31.82 -41.66
C LYS A 445 36.39 33.30 -42.09
N VAL A 446 35.24 33.94 -41.88
CA VAL A 446 35.03 35.35 -42.21
C VAL A 446 35.74 36.26 -41.21
N ILE A 447 35.68 35.94 -39.92
CA ILE A 447 36.37 36.68 -38.86
C ILE A 447 37.89 36.53 -39.01
N ASP A 448 38.39 35.30 -39.20
CA ASP A 448 39.81 35.03 -39.43
C ASP A 448 40.34 35.76 -40.67
N ALA A 449 39.54 35.92 -41.73
CA ALA A 449 39.92 36.69 -42.92
C ALA A 449 39.99 38.21 -42.70
N SER A 450 39.37 38.72 -41.63
CA SER A 450 39.42 40.14 -41.27
C SER A 450 40.69 40.48 -40.46
N ILE A 451 41.33 39.48 -39.86
CA ILE A 451 42.57 39.63 -39.08
C ILE A 451 43.75 39.86 -40.04
N PRO A 452 44.65 40.83 -39.76
CA PRO A 452 45.84 41.09 -40.56
C PRO A 452 46.72 39.84 -40.77
N SER A 453 47.21 39.63 -41.99
CA SER A 453 48.08 38.49 -42.28
C SER A 453 49.47 38.67 -41.67
N GLN A 454 50.14 37.57 -41.38
CA GLN A 454 51.51 37.59 -40.84
C GLN A 454 52.48 38.33 -41.77
N GLU A 455 52.26 38.29 -43.09
CA GLU A 455 53.04 39.04 -44.08
C GLU A 455 52.84 40.55 -43.94
N GLN A 456 51.59 41.02 -43.82
CA GLN A 456 51.29 42.44 -43.62
C GLN A 456 51.90 42.96 -42.31
N LEU A 457 51.81 42.16 -41.25
CA LEU A 457 52.39 42.51 -39.96
C LEU A 457 53.92 42.52 -39.99
N ALA A 458 54.57 41.56 -40.66
CA ALA A 458 56.02 41.52 -40.76
C ALA A 458 56.61 42.69 -41.56
N VAL A 459 55.87 43.21 -42.55
CA VAL A 459 56.26 44.40 -43.32
C VAL A 459 56.25 45.66 -42.45
N ILE A 460 55.23 45.82 -41.60
CA ILE A 460 55.05 47.04 -40.80
C ILE A 460 55.80 46.95 -39.46
N PHE A 461 55.87 45.75 -38.88
CA PHE A 461 56.43 45.46 -37.57
C PHE A 461 57.47 44.32 -37.70
N PRO A 462 58.74 44.57 -38.07
CA PRO A 462 59.68 43.48 -38.35
C PRO A 462 59.98 42.56 -37.15
N ARG A 463 60.00 43.12 -35.93
CA ARG A 463 60.19 42.37 -34.68
C ARG A 463 58.91 42.37 -33.87
N HIS A 464 58.03 41.40 -34.13
CA HIS A 464 56.75 41.23 -33.42
C HIS A 464 56.37 39.76 -33.21
N PHE A 465 55.41 39.52 -32.31
CA PHE A 465 54.62 38.30 -32.28
C PHE A 465 53.16 38.62 -31.95
N ILE A 466 52.24 37.75 -32.36
CA ILE A 466 50.83 37.78 -31.95
C ILE A 466 50.42 36.40 -31.48
N LEU A 467 49.76 36.35 -30.32
CA LEU A 467 49.05 35.18 -29.81
C LEU A 467 47.56 35.50 -29.85
N ASN A 468 46.79 34.78 -30.66
CA ASN A 468 45.34 34.87 -30.70
C ASN A 468 44.74 33.49 -30.41
N GLN A 469 44.03 33.37 -29.30
CA GLN A 469 43.38 32.14 -28.85
C GLN A 469 41.96 32.47 -28.39
N PRO A 470 40.95 32.39 -29.28
CA PRO A 470 39.55 32.57 -28.88
C PRO A 470 39.12 31.44 -27.95
N LYS A 471 38.18 31.74 -27.05
CA LYS A 471 37.58 30.80 -26.08
C LYS A 471 36.68 29.78 -26.77
N ASP A 472 35.83 30.26 -27.66
CA ASP A 472 34.92 29.44 -28.46
C ASP A 472 35.46 29.29 -29.90
N ILE A 473 34.63 28.81 -30.83
CA ILE A 473 35.01 28.72 -32.25
C ILE A 473 35.35 30.11 -32.83
N VAL A 474 34.71 31.17 -32.33
CA VAL A 474 34.93 32.59 -32.67
C VAL A 474 34.99 33.43 -31.40
N GLY A 475 35.68 34.58 -31.45
CA GLY A 475 35.88 35.46 -30.29
C GLY A 475 35.64 36.95 -30.59
N GLY A 476 35.53 37.75 -29.53
CA GLY A 476 35.38 39.21 -29.56
C GLY A 476 36.70 39.97 -29.61
N ASP A 477 37.82 39.34 -29.27
CA ASP A 477 39.13 39.95 -29.38
C ASP A 477 39.58 40.10 -30.84
N PHE A 478 40.12 41.26 -31.19
CA PHE A 478 40.65 41.52 -32.51
C PHE A 478 41.92 42.37 -32.52
N ILE A 479 42.68 42.22 -33.60
CA ILE A 479 43.81 43.08 -33.91
C ILE A 479 43.57 43.78 -35.25
N TRP A 480 43.95 45.06 -35.32
CA TRP A 480 43.76 45.92 -36.48
C TRP A 480 45.06 46.67 -36.78
N ILE A 481 45.36 46.86 -38.06
CA ILE A 481 46.48 47.68 -38.53
C ILE A 481 45.97 48.73 -39.52
N ASP A 482 46.69 49.84 -39.64
CA ASP A 482 46.31 50.89 -40.58
C ASP A 482 46.36 50.39 -42.03
N PRO A 483 45.25 50.49 -42.80
CA PRO A 483 45.18 49.97 -44.16
C PRO A 483 46.10 50.69 -45.16
N LYS A 484 46.63 51.87 -44.80
CA LYS A 484 47.62 52.59 -45.62
C LYS A 484 49.06 52.13 -45.35
N GLY A 485 49.27 51.15 -44.48
CA GLY A 485 50.59 50.61 -44.15
C GLY A 485 51.43 51.49 -43.23
N ARG A 486 50.83 52.50 -42.58
CA ARG A 486 51.51 53.26 -41.54
C ARG A 486 51.76 52.35 -40.32
N PRO A 487 52.84 52.56 -39.55
CA PRO A 487 53.12 51.76 -38.37
C PRO A 487 52.17 52.16 -37.23
N ILE A 488 50.95 51.64 -37.33
CA ILE A 488 49.85 51.86 -36.40
C ILE A 488 49.16 50.52 -36.18
N ILE A 489 48.94 50.17 -34.92
CA ILE A 489 48.27 48.95 -34.52
C ILE A 489 47.20 49.25 -33.47
N ALA A 490 46.10 48.53 -33.51
CA ALA A 490 45.13 48.51 -32.44
C ALA A 490 44.79 47.08 -32.02
N LEU A 491 44.61 46.89 -30.72
CA LEU A 491 44.11 45.65 -30.12
C LEU A 491 42.82 46.00 -29.37
N GLY A 492 41.74 45.29 -29.69
CA GLY A 492 40.45 45.47 -29.06
C GLY A 492 39.93 44.19 -28.41
N ASP A 493 39.30 44.36 -27.25
CA ASP A 493 38.58 43.34 -26.50
C ASP A 493 37.10 43.78 -26.45
N CYS A 494 36.26 43.09 -27.22
CA CYS A 494 34.83 43.41 -27.31
C CYS A 494 34.05 42.68 -26.21
N THR A 495 33.00 43.32 -25.70
CA THR A 495 32.13 42.70 -24.70
C THR A 495 31.52 41.38 -25.17
N GLY A 496 31.74 40.34 -24.37
CA GLY A 496 31.22 39.00 -24.61
C GLY A 496 32.10 38.19 -25.56
N HIS A 497 31.93 36.87 -25.52
CA HIS A 497 32.69 35.92 -26.34
C HIS A 497 31.75 35.15 -27.28
N GLY A 498 32.29 34.29 -28.15
CA GLY A 498 31.51 33.52 -29.10
C GLY A 498 30.88 34.41 -30.17
N VAL A 499 29.71 34.02 -30.68
CA VAL A 499 29.08 34.68 -31.84
C VAL A 499 28.77 36.17 -31.59
N PRO A 500 28.20 36.59 -30.44
CA PRO A 500 27.93 38.01 -30.19
C PRO A 500 29.18 38.88 -30.14
N GLY A 501 30.24 38.42 -29.44
CA GLY A 501 31.52 39.14 -29.38
C GLY A 501 32.14 39.29 -30.76
N ALA A 502 32.11 38.23 -31.57
CA ALA A 502 32.68 38.25 -32.91
C ALA A 502 31.94 39.17 -33.91
N LEU A 503 30.62 39.35 -33.75
CA LEU A 503 29.88 40.33 -34.54
C LEU A 503 30.25 41.77 -34.15
N LEU A 504 30.48 42.01 -32.86
CA LEU A 504 30.90 43.30 -32.35
C LEU A 504 32.32 43.65 -32.81
N SER A 505 33.24 42.69 -32.77
CA SER A 505 34.62 42.90 -33.26
C SER A 505 34.65 43.26 -34.74
N MET A 506 33.87 42.57 -35.59
CA MET A 506 33.74 42.92 -37.01
C MET A 506 33.17 44.33 -37.22
N LEU A 507 32.17 44.75 -36.44
CA LEU A 507 31.64 46.12 -36.51
C LEU A 507 32.74 47.15 -36.19
N VAL A 508 33.46 46.95 -35.08
CA VAL A 508 34.51 47.88 -34.64
C VAL A 508 35.65 47.94 -35.66
N MET A 509 36.14 46.80 -36.14
CA MET A 509 37.19 46.74 -37.17
C MET A 509 36.78 47.44 -38.46
N THR A 510 35.50 47.32 -38.85
CA THR A 510 34.95 48.00 -40.03
C THR A 510 34.97 49.51 -39.83
N VAL A 511 34.51 50.01 -38.67
CA VAL A 511 34.52 51.45 -38.35
C VAL A 511 35.95 51.98 -38.30
N LEU A 512 36.88 51.28 -37.64
CA LEU A 512 38.30 51.66 -37.61
C LEU A 512 38.88 51.79 -39.01
N SER A 513 38.59 50.83 -39.89
CA SER A 513 39.11 50.81 -41.27
C SER A 513 38.51 51.91 -42.15
N GLN A 514 37.21 52.18 -42.03
CA GLN A 514 36.51 53.23 -42.80
C GLN A 514 37.01 54.63 -42.41
N GLU A 515 37.18 54.86 -41.11
CA GLU A 515 37.56 56.16 -40.57
C GLU A 515 39.09 56.38 -40.54
N ALA A 516 39.90 55.37 -40.89
CA ALA A 516 41.37 55.41 -40.83
C ALA A 516 42.01 56.61 -41.56
N HIS A 517 41.30 57.18 -42.54
CA HIS A 517 41.73 58.38 -43.25
C HIS A 517 41.81 59.64 -42.36
N LEU A 518 41.06 59.69 -41.26
CA LEU A 518 41.07 60.76 -40.25
C LEU A 518 42.10 60.54 -39.15
N LEU A 519 42.75 59.37 -39.10
CA LEU A 519 43.74 59.06 -38.08
C LEU A 519 45.01 59.88 -38.30
N ASP A 520 45.20 60.88 -37.45
CA ASP A 520 46.43 61.65 -37.32
C ASP A 520 47.35 60.99 -36.26
N PRO A 521 48.52 60.47 -36.64
CA PRO A 521 49.48 59.88 -35.70
C PRO A 521 49.96 60.84 -34.60
N GLU A 522 49.88 62.16 -34.82
CA GLU A 522 50.24 63.16 -33.81
C GLU A 522 49.17 63.30 -32.70
N ASN A 523 47.92 62.91 -32.99
CA ASN A 523 46.81 62.97 -32.05
C ASN A 523 45.84 61.79 -32.21
N PRO A 524 46.27 60.55 -31.91
CA PRO A 524 45.43 59.36 -32.02
C PRO A 524 44.19 59.42 -31.10
N ALA A 525 44.24 60.13 -29.99
CA ALA A 525 43.11 60.29 -29.08
C ALA A 525 41.89 60.95 -29.74
N HIS A 526 42.10 61.91 -30.65
CA HIS A 526 41.00 62.53 -31.39
C HIS A 526 40.30 61.50 -32.29
N PHE A 527 41.05 60.63 -32.95
CA PHE A 527 40.52 59.54 -33.77
C PHE A 527 39.72 58.53 -32.93
N VAL A 528 40.27 58.08 -31.79
CA VAL A 528 39.57 57.15 -30.89
C VAL A 528 38.27 57.77 -30.36
N SER A 529 38.26 59.05 -30.04
CA SER A 529 37.06 59.80 -29.60
C SER A 529 36.00 59.90 -30.71
N HIS A 530 36.42 60.06 -31.97
CA HIS A 530 35.52 60.03 -33.13
C HIS A 530 34.93 58.65 -33.36
N VAL A 531 35.77 57.61 -33.35
CA VAL A 531 35.35 56.20 -33.49
C VAL A 531 34.40 55.80 -32.36
N HIS A 532 34.63 56.26 -31.13
CA HIS A 532 33.72 56.03 -30.00
C HIS A 532 32.29 56.48 -30.30
N LYS A 533 32.11 57.69 -30.82
CA LYS A 533 30.78 58.24 -31.16
C LYS A 533 30.09 57.38 -32.21
N ILE A 534 30.81 57.00 -33.27
CA ILE A 534 30.25 56.15 -34.33
C ILE A 534 29.81 54.81 -33.77
N ILE A 535 30.67 54.11 -33.02
CA ILE A 535 30.33 52.81 -32.41
C ILE A 535 29.12 52.95 -31.48
N ARG A 536 29.09 53.99 -30.64
CA ARG A 536 27.98 54.25 -29.72
C ARG A 536 26.65 54.45 -30.46
N HIS A 537 26.67 55.21 -31.55
CA HIS A 537 25.50 55.41 -32.41
C HIS A 537 25.09 54.14 -33.14
N SER A 538 26.05 53.37 -33.68
CA SER A 538 25.79 52.07 -34.33
C SER A 538 25.15 51.05 -33.39
N LEU A 539 25.56 51.04 -32.12
CA LEU A 539 24.99 50.18 -31.07
C LEU A 539 23.72 50.77 -30.42
N HIS A 540 23.23 51.92 -30.89
CA HIS A 540 22.05 52.61 -30.35
C HIS A 540 22.16 52.96 -28.85
N GLN A 541 23.36 53.28 -28.39
CA GLN A 541 23.67 53.54 -26.97
C GLN A 541 23.62 55.03 -26.59
N SER A 542 23.05 55.90 -27.43
CA SER A 542 23.01 57.37 -27.25
C SER A 542 21.71 57.93 -26.62
N GLY A 543 20.83 57.07 -26.08
CA GLY A 543 19.52 57.44 -25.49
C GLY A 543 19.52 57.72 -23.96
N LYS A 544 18.33 57.71 -23.32
CA LYS A 544 18.14 57.73 -21.84
C LYS A 544 17.66 56.38 -21.25
N SER A 545 17.32 55.41 -22.10
CA SER A 545 16.89 54.07 -21.70
C SER A 545 18.10 53.18 -21.44
N ARG A 546 18.07 52.36 -20.37
CA ARG A 546 19.14 51.43 -19.99
C ARG A 546 19.36 50.40 -21.10
N GLY A 547 20.27 50.69 -22.05
CA GLY A 547 20.64 49.79 -23.14
C GLY A 547 21.56 48.66 -22.68
N ASN A 548 21.84 47.70 -23.57
CA ASN A 548 22.94 46.76 -23.39
C ASN A 548 24.26 47.56 -23.31
N ASP A 549 25.10 47.24 -22.34
CA ASP A 549 26.37 47.92 -22.07
C ASP A 549 27.50 47.26 -22.88
N ASP A 550 27.23 47.07 -24.19
CA ASP A 550 28.17 46.44 -25.12
C ASP A 550 29.20 47.46 -25.59
N GLY A 551 30.46 47.08 -25.74
CA GLY A 551 31.52 48.02 -26.06
C GLY A 551 32.82 47.33 -26.41
N VAL A 552 33.87 48.12 -26.51
CA VAL A 552 35.22 47.63 -26.79
C VAL A 552 36.23 48.35 -25.92
N ASP A 553 37.06 47.57 -25.25
CA ASP A 553 38.28 48.05 -24.62
C ASP A 553 39.37 48.02 -25.69
N LEU A 554 39.94 49.18 -26.01
CA LEU A 554 40.83 49.34 -27.16
C LEU A 554 42.15 49.96 -26.74
N CYS A 555 43.25 49.39 -27.20
CA CYS A 555 44.53 50.07 -27.25
C CYS A 555 44.89 50.38 -28.70
N LEU A 556 45.20 51.63 -29.01
CA LEU A 556 45.70 52.05 -30.33
C LEU A 556 47.08 52.71 -30.15
N VAL A 557 48.06 52.28 -30.94
CA VAL A 557 49.45 52.70 -30.83
C VAL A 557 49.96 53.17 -32.20
N CYS A 558 50.49 54.37 -32.25
CA CYS A 558 51.14 54.99 -33.40
C CYS A 558 52.66 55.09 -33.15
N PHE A 559 53.47 54.57 -34.08
CA PHE A 559 54.92 54.65 -34.02
C PHE A 559 55.43 55.76 -34.93
N GLU A 560 56.15 56.74 -34.38
CA GLU A 560 56.77 57.84 -35.13
C GLU A 560 58.27 57.91 -34.83
N LYS A 561 59.07 58.45 -35.77
CA LYS A 561 60.54 58.42 -35.87
C LYS A 561 61.38 58.56 -34.57
N ASN A 562 60.85 59.07 -33.47
CA ASN A 562 61.55 59.10 -32.17
C ASN A 562 60.59 59.01 -30.97
N ARG A 563 59.30 58.72 -31.19
CA ARG A 563 58.24 58.76 -30.16
C ARG A 563 57.14 57.77 -30.49
N ILE A 564 56.56 57.17 -29.46
CA ILE A 564 55.32 56.40 -29.60
C ILE A 564 54.20 57.20 -28.95
N ARG A 565 53.07 57.32 -29.65
CA ARG A 565 51.83 57.84 -29.08
C ARG A 565 50.80 56.73 -29.01
N ALA A 566 50.17 56.57 -27.85
CA ALA A 566 49.18 55.53 -27.64
C ALA A 566 47.92 56.10 -26.99
N VAL A 567 46.81 55.41 -27.20
CA VAL A 567 45.54 55.63 -26.51
C VAL A 567 45.15 54.30 -25.90
N GLY A 568 44.90 54.30 -24.59
CA GLY A 568 44.38 53.14 -23.88
C GLY A 568 42.98 53.48 -23.40
N ALA A 569 41.97 52.82 -23.94
CA ALA A 569 40.58 52.98 -23.56
C ALA A 569 40.14 51.73 -22.80
N HIS A 570 40.32 51.74 -21.47
CA HIS A 570 40.13 50.60 -20.56
C HIS A 570 40.96 49.34 -20.93
N ALA A 571 41.93 49.47 -21.83
CA ALA A 571 42.80 48.38 -22.29
C ALA A 571 44.16 48.36 -21.58
N GLY A 572 44.74 47.17 -21.44
CA GLY A 572 46.06 46.97 -20.83
C GLY A 572 47.21 47.15 -21.82
N LEU A 573 47.98 48.22 -21.65
CA LEU A 573 49.24 48.46 -22.36
C LEU A 573 50.42 48.32 -21.38
N TYR A 574 51.45 47.58 -21.77
CA TYR A 574 52.59 47.28 -20.91
C TYR A 574 53.90 47.56 -21.63
N LEU A 575 54.87 48.13 -20.90
CA LEU A 575 56.22 48.40 -21.39
C LEU A 575 57.23 47.61 -20.56
N VAL A 576 58.07 46.82 -21.23
CA VAL A 576 59.23 46.18 -20.63
C VAL A 576 60.48 46.96 -21.06
N SER A 577 61.19 47.51 -20.10
CA SER A 577 62.43 48.26 -20.32
C SER A 577 63.48 47.83 -19.30
N LYS A 578 64.69 47.49 -19.77
CA LYS A 578 65.81 47.00 -18.95
C LYS A 578 65.40 45.85 -18.01
N GLY A 579 64.63 44.89 -18.51
CA GLY A 579 64.17 43.73 -17.74
C GLY A 579 63.13 44.02 -16.65
N LYS A 580 62.49 45.21 -16.66
CA LYS A 580 61.39 45.55 -15.75
C LYS A 580 60.11 45.85 -16.51
N ALA A 581 59.01 45.22 -16.12
CA ALA A 581 57.70 45.45 -16.71
C ALA A 581 56.94 46.55 -15.94
N SER A 582 56.27 47.42 -16.70
CA SER A 582 55.44 48.50 -16.15
C SER A 582 54.11 48.60 -16.91
N VAL A 583 53.06 49.01 -16.21
CA VAL A 583 51.73 49.25 -16.80
C VAL A 583 51.63 50.70 -17.23
N LEU A 584 51.25 50.93 -18.48
CA LEU A 584 50.96 52.25 -19.02
C LEU A 584 49.46 52.52 -18.84
N ASN A 585 49.12 53.38 -17.88
CA ASN A 585 47.73 53.64 -17.52
C ASN A 585 47.07 54.60 -18.51
N GLY A 586 46.14 54.09 -19.32
CA GLY A 586 45.24 54.89 -20.14
C GLY A 586 43.98 55.36 -19.39
N ASP A 587 42.98 55.78 -20.16
CA ASP A 587 41.66 56.16 -19.67
C ASP A 587 40.91 54.92 -19.13
N ARG A 588 40.17 55.09 -18.03
CA ARG A 588 39.38 54.01 -17.41
C ARG A 588 38.01 53.79 -18.06
N LYS A 589 37.84 54.25 -19.29
CA LYS A 589 36.61 54.18 -20.08
C LYS A 589 36.92 53.45 -21.38
N GLY A 590 36.08 52.50 -21.77
CA GLY A 590 36.16 51.87 -23.09
C GLY A 590 35.31 52.61 -24.12
N LEU A 591 35.42 52.22 -25.38
CA LEU A 591 34.64 52.80 -26.48
C LEU A 591 33.28 52.11 -26.61
N GLY A 592 32.32 52.87 -27.11
CA GLY A 592 31.01 52.37 -27.47
C GLY A 592 30.05 52.25 -26.29
N TYR A 593 30.55 51.82 -25.13
CA TYR A 593 29.78 51.56 -23.91
C TYR A 593 28.81 52.69 -23.53
N TRP A 594 27.65 52.29 -23.03
CA TRP A 594 26.60 53.17 -22.54
C TRP A 594 27.12 54.13 -21.45
N ARG A 595 28.01 53.62 -20.58
CA ARG A 595 28.58 54.36 -19.44
C ARG A 595 29.70 55.33 -19.80
N THR A 596 30.24 55.29 -21.02
CA THR A 596 31.22 56.27 -21.51
C THR A 596 30.43 57.40 -22.15
N PRO A 597 30.51 58.67 -21.70
CA PRO A 597 29.75 59.78 -22.27
C PRO A 597 30.04 60.02 -23.76
N ASP A 598 29.06 60.49 -24.53
CA ASP A 598 29.17 60.63 -26.00
C ASP A 598 30.23 61.68 -26.40
N ASP A 599 30.38 62.71 -25.56
CA ASP A 599 31.37 63.78 -25.68
C ASP A 599 32.70 63.45 -24.96
N PHE A 600 32.92 62.19 -24.54
CA PHE A 600 34.16 61.79 -23.89
C PHE A 600 35.34 61.90 -24.86
N ASN A 601 36.35 62.67 -24.47
CA ASN A 601 37.59 62.81 -25.20
C ASN A 601 38.67 61.96 -24.51
N PHE A 602 39.22 61.01 -25.26
CA PHE A 602 40.35 60.19 -24.82
C PHE A 602 41.63 61.02 -24.71
N SER A 603 42.62 60.50 -23.99
CA SER A 603 43.91 61.14 -23.74
C SER A 603 45.04 60.47 -24.51
N ASN A 604 45.96 61.27 -25.07
CA ASN A 604 47.21 60.73 -25.65
C ASN A 604 48.20 60.38 -24.55
N MET A 605 48.83 59.22 -24.66
CA MET A 605 50.00 58.83 -23.89
C MET A 605 51.24 58.94 -24.78
N GLU A 606 52.23 59.70 -24.35
CA GLU A 606 53.55 59.70 -24.98
C GLU A 606 54.47 58.70 -24.27
N ILE A 607 55.04 57.77 -25.02
CA ILE A 607 55.91 56.72 -24.50
C ILE A 607 57.31 56.95 -25.06
N ASN A 608 58.25 57.19 -24.15
CA ASN A 608 59.67 57.26 -24.47
C ASN A 608 60.25 55.84 -24.43
N ILE A 609 61.01 55.47 -25.45
CA ILE A 609 61.51 54.12 -25.67
C ILE A 609 63.03 54.10 -25.87
N GLN A 610 63.64 52.98 -25.53
CA GLN A 610 65.04 52.65 -25.76
C GLN A 610 65.15 51.51 -26.79
N GLU A 611 66.36 51.25 -27.27
CA GLU A 611 66.63 50.36 -28.42
C GLU A 611 66.16 48.90 -28.22
N ASP A 612 66.07 48.43 -26.97
CA ASP A 612 65.64 47.06 -26.63
C ASP A 612 64.29 47.00 -25.89
N ASP A 613 63.56 48.12 -25.79
CA ASP A 613 62.27 48.12 -25.11
C ASP A 613 61.23 47.31 -25.90
N CYS A 614 60.35 46.60 -25.19
CA CYS A 614 59.26 45.83 -25.79
C CYS A 614 57.90 46.31 -25.28
N LEU A 615 57.01 46.60 -26.23
CA LEU A 615 55.63 47.03 -25.97
C LEU A 615 54.69 45.84 -26.12
N TYR A 616 53.84 45.63 -25.13
CA TYR A 616 52.84 44.56 -25.12
C TYR A 616 51.43 45.14 -25.03
N LEU A 617 50.57 44.75 -25.98
CA LEU A 617 49.14 45.01 -25.98
C LEU A 617 48.43 43.69 -25.61
N LEU A 618 47.52 43.71 -24.64
CA LEU A 618 46.79 42.51 -24.23
C LEU A 618 45.30 42.79 -24.02
N SER A 619 44.48 41.80 -24.36
CA SER A 619 43.10 41.68 -23.86
C SER A 619 43.09 41.15 -22.42
N ASP A 620 41.91 41.17 -21.79
CA ASP A 620 41.79 40.79 -20.38
C ASP A 620 41.83 39.27 -20.14
N GLY A 621 41.61 38.44 -21.18
CA GLY A 621 41.51 36.99 -21.02
C GLY A 621 42.76 36.31 -20.45
N LEU A 622 43.96 36.82 -20.73
CA LEU A 622 45.20 36.28 -20.12
C LEU A 622 45.22 36.54 -18.61
N LYS A 623 44.91 37.77 -18.20
CA LYS A 623 44.86 38.20 -16.79
C LYS A 623 43.76 37.46 -16.03
N ASP A 624 42.63 37.25 -16.68
CA ASP A 624 41.42 36.69 -16.08
C ASP A 624 41.37 35.17 -16.13
N GLN A 625 42.33 34.52 -16.80
CA GLN A 625 42.46 33.07 -16.80
C GLN A 625 42.66 32.56 -15.38
N ASN A 626 41.70 31.75 -14.93
CA ASN A 626 41.77 31.11 -13.63
C ASN A 626 42.72 29.91 -13.64
N GLY A 627 43.35 29.65 -12.50
CA GLY A 627 44.23 28.50 -12.33
C GLY A 627 44.88 28.41 -10.96
N GLY A 628 45.87 27.52 -10.88
CA GLY A 628 46.59 27.15 -9.67
C GLY A 628 45.73 26.44 -8.63
N ASN A 629 46.33 26.07 -7.50
CA ASN A 629 45.67 25.28 -6.45
C ASN A 629 44.45 25.97 -5.79
N ARG A 630 44.24 27.26 -6.04
CA ARG A 630 43.17 28.07 -5.43
C ARG A 630 42.14 28.60 -6.44
N ASN A 631 42.24 28.22 -7.72
CA ASN A 631 41.34 28.67 -8.79
C ASN A 631 41.21 30.22 -8.84
N LEU A 632 42.35 30.91 -8.81
CA LEU A 632 42.42 32.38 -8.82
C LEU A 632 42.82 32.88 -10.22
N PRO A 633 42.41 34.10 -10.62
CA PRO A 633 42.86 34.68 -11.88
C PRO A 633 44.39 34.81 -11.91
N PHE A 634 44.97 34.71 -13.10
CA PHE A 634 46.41 34.85 -13.34
C PHE A 634 46.90 36.17 -12.73
N GLY A 635 46.16 37.25 -13.03
CA GLY A 635 46.26 38.56 -12.41
C GLY A 635 47.49 39.37 -12.82
N ASN A 636 47.41 40.69 -12.62
CA ASN A 636 48.44 41.65 -13.07
C ASN A 636 49.84 41.36 -12.50
N ARG A 637 49.94 40.88 -11.25
CA ARG A 637 51.24 40.62 -10.62
C ARG A 637 52.00 39.51 -11.34
N ARG A 638 51.33 38.42 -11.73
CA ARG A 638 51.97 37.31 -12.46
C ARG A 638 52.21 37.67 -13.91
N LEU A 639 51.31 38.46 -14.51
CA LEU A 639 51.50 38.99 -15.85
C LEU A 639 52.77 39.83 -15.94
N LEU A 640 53.00 40.77 -15.03
CA LEU A 640 54.22 41.57 -15.03
C LEU A 640 55.49 40.71 -14.89
N LEU A 641 55.49 39.74 -13.98
CA LEU A 641 56.62 38.80 -13.83
C LEU A 641 56.85 37.97 -15.10
N LEU A 642 55.78 37.49 -15.73
CA LEU A 642 55.87 36.75 -17.00
C LEU A 642 56.49 37.64 -18.09
N LEU A 643 56.03 38.89 -18.23
CA LEU A 643 56.58 39.82 -19.23
C LEU A 643 58.07 40.12 -18.99
N GLU A 644 58.51 40.21 -17.73
CA GLU A 644 59.92 40.36 -17.35
C GLU A 644 60.74 39.12 -17.74
N GLU A 645 60.22 37.91 -17.51
CA GLU A 645 60.89 36.66 -17.89
C GLU A 645 61.04 36.54 -19.42
N LEU A 646 60.01 36.95 -20.17
CA LEU A 646 60.00 36.94 -21.63
C LEU A 646 61.10 37.84 -22.23
N ASP A 647 61.52 38.88 -21.53
CA ASP A 647 62.51 39.83 -22.05
C ASP A 647 63.85 39.16 -22.40
N THR A 648 64.19 38.10 -21.67
CA THR A 648 65.41 37.31 -21.87
C THR A 648 65.37 36.40 -23.11
N MET A 649 64.21 36.28 -23.77
CA MET A 649 63.98 35.37 -24.89
C MET A 649 63.89 36.13 -26.23
N PRO A 650 64.27 35.50 -27.36
CA PRO A 650 63.98 36.01 -28.70
C PRO A 650 62.48 36.23 -28.89
N ILE A 651 62.09 37.30 -29.60
CA ILE A 651 60.69 37.71 -29.72
C ILE A 651 59.79 36.63 -30.33
N GLU A 652 60.35 35.83 -31.24
CA GLU A 652 59.69 34.72 -31.92
C GLU A 652 59.34 33.59 -30.94
N ALA A 653 60.14 33.40 -29.89
CA ALA A 653 59.93 32.37 -28.86
C ALA A 653 58.93 32.80 -27.77
N ARG A 654 58.65 34.10 -27.64
CA ARG A 654 57.84 34.66 -26.54
C ARG A 654 56.38 34.19 -26.59
N HIS A 655 55.78 34.04 -27.77
CA HIS A 655 54.40 33.56 -27.91
C HIS A 655 54.22 32.15 -27.30
N GLN A 656 55.15 31.23 -27.58
CA GLN A 656 55.09 29.85 -27.10
C GLN A 656 55.35 29.78 -25.59
N ALA A 657 56.20 30.64 -25.06
CA ALA A 657 56.44 30.77 -23.63
C ALA A 657 55.17 31.22 -22.87
N ILE A 658 54.40 32.17 -23.42
CA ILE A 658 53.11 32.58 -22.86
C ILE A 658 52.12 31.41 -22.82
N ILE A 659 51.98 30.66 -23.92
CA ILE A 659 51.10 29.48 -23.99
C ILE A 659 51.49 28.45 -22.92
N THR A 660 52.79 28.19 -22.75
CA THR A 660 53.30 27.23 -21.76
C THR A 660 53.01 27.70 -20.33
N ALA A 661 53.25 28.97 -20.02
CA ALA A 661 52.96 29.56 -18.71
C ALA A 661 51.46 29.51 -18.39
N LEU A 662 50.60 29.83 -19.36
CA LEU A 662 49.15 29.76 -19.20
C LEU A 662 48.65 28.34 -18.98
N LYS A 663 49.14 27.36 -19.75
CA LYS A 663 48.76 25.94 -19.57
C LYS A 663 49.21 25.39 -18.21
N ALA A 664 50.42 25.76 -17.78
CA ALA A 664 50.92 25.36 -16.46
C ALA A 664 50.09 25.97 -15.34
N TYR A 665 49.65 27.23 -15.49
CA TYR A 665 48.83 27.89 -14.48
C TYR A 665 47.39 27.40 -14.49
N SER A 666 46.75 27.23 -15.66
CA SER A 666 45.32 26.87 -15.74
C SER A 666 45.01 25.53 -15.08
N ALA A 667 45.98 24.61 -15.01
CA ALA A 667 45.87 23.34 -14.28
C ALA A 667 44.63 22.51 -14.64
N GLY A 668 44.16 22.61 -15.89
CA GLY A 668 42.97 21.91 -16.40
C GLY A 668 41.67 22.72 -16.34
N GLU A 669 41.68 23.93 -15.77
CA GLU A 669 40.55 24.85 -15.84
C GLU A 669 40.29 25.30 -17.29
N PRO A 670 39.01 25.41 -17.71
CA PRO A 670 38.66 25.87 -19.06
C PRO A 670 39.06 27.33 -19.27
N GLN A 671 39.25 27.70 -20.53
CA GLN A 671 39.51 29.09 -20.91
C GLN A 671 38.31 29.97 -20.56
N ARG A 672 38.54 31.08 -19.85
CA ARG A 672 37.46 31.95 -19.34
C ARG A 672 36.99 32.99 -20.34
N ASP A 673 37.91 33.54 -21.13
CA ASP A 673 37.65 34.57 -22.12
C ASP A 673 38.58 34.43 -23.33
N ASP A 674 38.33 35.20 -24.38
CA ASP A 674 39.22 35.30 -25.54
C ASP A 674 40.60 35.84 -25.09
N ILE A 675 41.69 35.31 -25.67
CA ILE A 675 43.06 35.70 -25.30
C ILE A 675 43.77 36.24 -26.53
N LEU A 676 44.11 37.53 -26.51
CA LEU A 676 44.87 38.20 -27.54
C LEU A 676 46.04 38.97 -26.93
N VAL A 677 47.25 38.68 -27.41
CA VAL A 677 48.50 39.33 -26.98
C VAL A 677 49.32 39.68 -28.20
N ALA A 678 49.74 40.94 -28.31
CA ALA A 678 50.70 41.39 -29.29
C ALA A 678 51.94 41.94 -28.58
N GLY A 679 53.13 41.47 -28.95
CA GLY A 679 54.41 42.00 -28.47
C GLY A 679 55.23 42.56 -29.62
N ILE A 680 55.74 43.78 -29.46
CA ILE A 680 56.42 44.55 -30.53
C ILE A 680 57.71 45.17 -29.97
N ILE A 681 58.82 45.09 -30.70
CA ILE A 681 60.07 45.80 -30.38
C ILE A 681 60.18 47.04 -31.29
N PRO A 682 59.92 48.25 -30.76
CA PRO A 682 59.71 49.45 -31.59
C PRO A 682 60.94 49.97 -32.33
N SER A 683 62.15 49.69 -31.82
CA SER A 683 63.41 50.14 -32.44
C SER A 683 63.58 49.66 -33.88
N SER A 684 62.99 48.50 -34.23
CA SER A 684 63.00 47.95 -35.59
C SER A 684 62.14 48.72 -36.60
N ILE A 685 61.23 49.56 -36.11
CA ILE A 685 60.28 50.35 -36.91
C ILE A 685 60.80 51.78 -37.05
N ILE A 686 61.47 52.27 -36.01
CA ILE A 686 61.85 53.67 -35.85
C ILE A 686 63.22 53.98 -36.49
N ASN A 687 64.09 52.97 -36.59
CA ASN A 687 65.42 53.08 -37.21
C ASN A 687 65.41 52.73 -38.72
N ASN A 688 64.26 52.36 -39.29
CA ASN A 688 64.00 52.18 -40.73
C ASN A 688 63.21 53.37 -41.27
#